data_AF-A0A8D0HCB3-F1
#
_entry.id   AF-A0A8D0HCB3-F1
#
_cell.length_a   1.000
_cell.length_b   1.000
_cell.length_c   1.000
_cell.angle_alpha   90.00
_cell.angle_beta   90.00
_cell.angle_gamma   90.00
#
_symmetry.space_group_name_H-M   'P 1'
#
loop_
_entity.id
_entity.type
_entity.pdbx_description
1 polymer ?
#
loop_
_entity_poly.entity_id
_entity_poly.type
_entity_poly.pdbx_seq_one_letter_code
_entity_poly.pdbx_strand_id
1 'polypeptide(L)'
;CNTLSLPNFILLPCDQFFNFTNSSSDAHLIFFRLLLRLDPSPTDYDDNTVELFGFQWIAETALVESCTLLFGVLRQQIYKLENLVQMNSSDLGQAVNLHSDAVSIRHQCVEFLRYVKVFIFRYLEPHKAEDDGLLHPYEELEAQLPSLLVEELHSLTLHIGHLHELPNSILGAFTIQYQAKLFPPSWHLLHLHLDIHWLVLEILHILGEKMLRQTVYAHHFMNLTGENLTNVGLFELHCGNLICDLISLSINRYTKVRPSEALVSHHYPCACIKELWILLAQLLDHRKKGSLTESFWSWVNKILNNLFERGNGMEGVPLFESLPCKDPLSFSWWIIAHLASLYQFDRNGNVEEKVSSKWNAFVKFLLLKNNVSVCQAGVLEEHLRMHLQCCLTLCHFWDSNLPTVTILWEHYSKNLNNSFTIPWFGLKGLASVSKTPLSMFDLVKNCCCDQQCPDLYKSSNSYLIFLRILAQTMEEAMRTNGLHPWKQIKGRIYYKFHRRRMQELTEVGLQNFLNLFLVLAAVAETEDVASRVLDLLDFLSPTSISTSQRALVWKGYLAFLLLYVEKNMDISVLAEKLSNAFREKAKDFLVTKNDYMQKQNLWMLLSTYIDGVQEVFETSCYLHFSQEKLLNDGFSMLLPACRGAELNTVLNFLQVVLARLR
;
A
#
# COMPACT_ATOMS: atom_id res chain seq x y z
N CYS A 1 0.52 28.24 46.23
CA CYS A 1 -0.01 27.54 47.42
C CYS A 1 -0.77 26.31 46.95
N ASN A 2 -0.44 25.06 47.22
CA ASN A 2 0.60 24.34 47.97
C ASN A 2 0.74 22.99 47.24
N THR A 3 1.89 22.58 46.71
CA THR A 3 2.93 21.80 47.41
C THR A 3 2.39 20.78 48.41
N LEU A 4 2.36 19.51 48.01
CA LEU A 4 2.66 18.40 48.90
C LEU A 4 3.56 17.41 48.15
N SER A 5 4.64 17.06 48.82
CA SER A 5 5.87 16.44 48.35
C SER A 5 6.03 15.04 48.95
N LEU A 6 6.46 14.09 48.09
CA LEU A 6 7.32 12.92 48.36
C LEU A 6 6.76 11.77 49.27
N PRO A 7 7.21 10.50 49.10
CA PRO A 7 8.59 10.11 48.82
C PRO A 7 8.86 9.05 47.74
N ASN A 8 10.07 9.20 47.18
CA ASN A 8 10.96 8.24 46.54
C ASN A 8 10.61 6.74 46.67
N PHE A 9 10.40 6.11 45.52
CA PHE A 9 10.83 4.73 45.29
C PHE A 9 11.65 4.68 44.01
N ILE A 10 12.88 4.20 44.17
CA ILE A 10 13.89 3.95 43.14
C ILE A 10 13.30 2.99 42.10
N LEU A 11 13.15 3.43 40.85
CA LEU A 11 12.85 2.57 39.71
C LEU A 11 14.04 2.67 38.75
N LEU A 12 14.83 1.60 38.73
CA LEU A 12 15.87 1.35 37.72
C LEU A 12 15.22 1.25 36.33
N PRO A 13 15.75 1.94 35.30
CA PRO A 13 15.27 1.81 33.94
C PRO A 13 15.86 0.54 33.30
N CYS A 14 15.01 -0.30 32.70
CA CYS A 14 15.43 -1.39 31.83
C CYS A 14 15.27 -0.87 30.39
N ASP A 15 16.30 -0.16 29.93
CA ASP A 15 16.38 0.49 28.63
C ASP A 15 17.07 -0.40 27.59
N GLN A 16 16.81 -0.07 26.32
CA GLN A 16 17.60 -0.44 25.14
C GLN A 16 17.34 -1.80 24.47
N PHE A 17 16.15 -1.95 23.87
CA PHE A 17 15.93 -2.03 22.41
C PHE A 17 14.52 -2.62 22.17
N PHE A 18 13.73 -1.89 21.38
CA PHE A 18 12.31 -2.12 21.07
C PHE A 18 11.30 -1.81 22.21
N ASN A 19 11.30 -0.58 22.73
CA ASN A 19 10.19 -0.04 23.52
C ASN A 19 9.74 1.33 23.00
N PHE A 20 8.52 1.43 22.48
CA PHE A 20 7.89 2.73 22.22
C PHE A 20 7.00 3.11 23.39
N THR A 21 7.55 3.93 24.30
CA THR A 21 6.84 5.12 24.76
C THR A 21 7.71 6.37 24.89
N ASN A 22 9.05 6.32 24.72
CA ASN A 22 9.88 7.55 24.61
C ASN A 22 11.30 7.38 23.97
N SER A 23 11.75 6.19 23.54
CA SER A 23 13.16 5.94 23.16
C SER A 23 13.39 5.47 21.72
N SER A 24 12.49 5.81 20.78
CA SER A 24 12.66 5.46 19.35
C SER A 24 13.73 6.26 18.62
N SER A 25 14.16 7.38 19.23
CA SER A 25 15.23 8.24 18.73
C SER A 25 16.55 7.50 18.65
N ASP A 26 16.85 6.61 19.59
CA ASP A 26 18.24 6.19 19.83
C ASP A 26 18.71 5.11 18.86
N ALA A 27 17.89 4.09 18.56
CA ALA A 27 18.24 3.06 17.57
C ALA A 27 18.33 3.65 16.15
N HIS A 28 17.39 4.55 15.80
CA HIS A 28 17.44 5.29 14.54
C HIS A 28 18.67 6.20 14.50
N LEU A 29 18.98 6.93 15.57
CA LEU A 29 20.15 7.79 15.66
C LEU A 29 21.46 7.00 15.51
N ILE A 30 21.61 5.86 16.17
CA ILE A 30 22.77 4.97 16.03
C ILE A 30 22.91 4.50 14.58
N PHE A 31 21.80 4.06 13.97
CA PHE A 31 21.78 3.67 12.56
C PHE A 31 22.12 4.85 11.62
N PHE A 32 21.66 6.07 11.89
CA PHE A 32 22.03 7.24 11.09
C PHE A 32 23.50 7.58 11.19
N ARG A 33 24.07 7.51 12.39
CA ARG A 33 25.50 7.72 12.59
C ARG A 33 26.29 6.73 11.74
N LEU A 34 25.87 5.47 11.72
CA LEU A 34 26.45 4.44 10.85
C LEU A 34 26.36 4.79 9.36
N LEU A 35 25.18 5.17 8.88
CA LEU A 35 25.00 5.59 7.48
C LEU A 35 25.81 6.84 7.11
N LEU A 36 26.15 7.69 8.08
CA LEU A 36 26.97 8.89 7.91
C LEU A 36 28.47 8.63 8.16
N ARG A 37 28.88 7.37 8.38
CA ARG A 37 30.26 6.98 8.72
C ARG A 37 30.78 7.65 10.00
N LEU A 38 29.89 7.90 10.95
CA LEU A 38 30.20 8.40 12.29
C LEU A 38 30.28 7.24 13.28
N ASP A 39 30.95 7.48 14.41
CA ASP A 39 31.04 6.50 15.50
C ASP A 39 29.64 6.04 15.93
N PRO A 40 29.33 4.73 15.85
CA PRO A 40 28.02 4.19 16.25
C PRO A 40 27.66 4.43 17.71
N SER A 41 28.63 4.43 18.62
CA SER A 41 28.37 4.72 20.03
C SER A 41 29.48 5.57 20.64
N PRO A 42 29.39 6.91 20.53
CA PRO A 42 30.48 7.82 20.92
C PRO A 42 30.72 7.92 22.42
N THR A 43 29.83 7.37 23.26
CA THR A 43 29.92 7.43 24.72
C THR A 43 30.12 6.05 25.37
N ASP A 44 30.02 4.98 24.60
CA ASP A 44 30.16 3.62 25.11
C ASP A 44 31.56 3.09 24.76
N TYR A 45 32.13 2.26 25.64
CA TYR A 45 33.45 1.63 25.45
C TYR A 45 34.62 2.62 25.30
N ASP A 46 34.53 3.78 25.96
CA ASP A 46 35.65 4.76 26.05
C ASP A 46 36.71 4.34 27.07
N ASP A 47 36.38 3.44 28.00
CA ASP A 47 37.30 2.90 28.99
C ASP A 47 38.25 1.86 28.36
N ASN A 48 39.47 1.76 28.91
CA ASN A 48 40.48 0.78 28.46
C ASN A 48 40.02 -0.68 28.60
N THR A 49 38.99 -0.93 29.42
CA THR A 49 38.45 -2.27 29.66
C THR A 49 36.96 -2.32 29.41
N VAL A 50 36.49 -3.42 28.83
CA VAL A 50 35.08 -3.72 28.61
C VAL A 50 34.69 -4.98 29.36
N GLU A 51 33.52 -4.97 30.00
CA GLU A 51 32.95 -6.17 30.60
C GLU A 51 32.12 -6.93 29.56
N LEU A 52 32.53 -8.15 29.21
CA LEU A 52 31.80 -9.00 28.27
C LEU A 52 31.55 -10.35 28.93
N PHE A 53 30.27 -10.75 28.97
CA PHE A 53 29.82 -12.01 29.55
C PHE A 53 30.25 -12.22 31.03
N GLY A 54 30.39 -11.13 31.79
CA GLY A 54 30.82 -11.14 33.19
C GLY A 54 32.34 -11.22 33.40
N PHE A 55 33.13 -11.03 32.35
CA PHE A 55 34.60 -11.00 32.39
C PHE A 55 35.10 -9.64 31.91
N GLN A 56 36.17 -9.12 32.51
CA GLN A 56 36.84 -7.90 32.04
C GLN A 56 37.85 -8.22 30.94
N TRP A 57 37.78 -7.47 29.85
CA TRP A 57 38.65 -7.58 28.69
C TRP A 57 39.27 -6.23 28.36
N ILE A 58 40.41 -6.22 27.66
CA ILE A 58 41.01 -4.99 27.13
C ILE A 58 40.26 -4.61 25.85
N ALA A 59 39.65 -3.43 25.82
CA ALA A 59 38.72 -3.03 24.76
C ALA A 59 39.36 -2.99 23.36
N GLU A 60 40.67 -2.73 23.25
CA GLU A 60 41.37 -2.59 21.97
C GLU A 60 41.89 -3.92 21.41
N THR A 61 42.05 -4.96 22.25
CA THR A 61 42.71 -6.22 21.83
C THR A 61 41.80 -7.44 21.94
N ALA A 62 40.72 -7.39 22.72
CA ALA A 62 39.93 -8.58 23.06
C ALA A 62 39.35 -9.30 21.83
N LEU A 63 38.96 -8.55 20.80
CA LEU A 63 38.42 -9.16 19.60
C LEU A 63 39.52 -9.81 18.75
N VAL A 64 40.72 -9.22 18.68
CA VAL A 64 41.88 -9.78 17.94
C VAL A 64 42.36 -11.07 18.61
N GLU A 65 42.49 -11.06 19.94
CA GLU A 65 43.07 -12.18 20.69
C GLU A 65 42.08 -13.34 20.92
N SER A 66 40.78 -13.05 21.01
CA SER A 66 39.78 -14.01 21.50
C SER A 66 38.47 -14.04 20.70
N CYS A 67 38.50 -13.69 19.41
CA CYS A 67 37.30 -13.70 18.55
C CYS A 67 36.49 -15.01 18.65
N THR A 68 37.12 -16.15 18.39
CA THR A 68 36.45 -17.47 18.37
C THR A 68 35.87 -17.85 19.74
N LEU A 69 36.58 -17.51 20.82
CA LEU A 69 36.14 -17.74 22.19
C LEU A 69 34.91 -16.90 22.52
N LEU A 70 34.93 -15.60 22.20
CA LEU A 70 33.83 -14.68 22.49
C LEU A 70 32.56 -15.06 21.71
N PHE A 71 32.68 -15.42 20.42
CA PHE A 71 31.55 -15.96 19.65
C PHE A 71 31.10 -17.33 20.15
N GLY A 72 32.00 -18.16 20.68
CA GLY A 72 31.67 -19.40 21.38
C GLY A 72 30.81 -19.16 22.63
N VAL A 73 31.17 -18.17 23.46
CA VAL A 73 30.40 -17.78 24.64
C VAL A 73 29.04 -17.19 24.25
N LEU A 74 28.98 -16.37 23.19
CA LEU A 74 27.72 -15.88 22.63
C LEU A 74 26.77 -17.04 22.30
N ARG A 75 27.23 -18.05 21.56
CA ARG A 75 26.44 -19.26 21.23
C ARG A 75 26.00 -20.01 22.49
N GLN A 76 26.86 -20.11 23.50
CA GLN A 76 26.50 -20.72 24.77
C GLN A 76 25.37 -19.96 25.50
N GLN A 77 25.39 -18.63 25.46
CA GLN A 77 24.33 -17.80 26.06
C GLN A 77 22.99 -17.96 25.31
N ILE A 78 23.02 -18.02 23.98
CA ILE A 78 21.83 -18.32 23.16
C ILE A 78 21.25 -19.69 23.57
N TYR A 79 22.08 -20.73 23.65
CA TYR A 79 21.65 -22.07 24.08
C TYR A 79 21.06 -22.09 25.50
N LYS A 80 21.62 -21.31 26.44
CA LYS A 80 21.04 -21.15 27.78
C LYS A 80 19.63 -20.58 27.70
N LEU A 81 19.41 -19.56 26.88
CA LEU A 81 18.08 -18.97 26.68
C LEU A 81 17.10 -19.96 26.05
N GLU A 82 17.52 -20.75 25.08
CA GLU A 82 16.70 -21.84 24.51
C GLU A 82 16.26 -22.85 25.56
N ASN A 83 17.16 -23.23 26.48
CA ASN A 83 16.82 -24.13 27.59
C ASN A 83 15.80 -23.50 28.55
N LEU A 84 15.89 -22.18 28.82
CA LEU A 84 14.89 -21.48 29.63
C LEU A 84 13.50 -21.50 29.00
N VAL A 85 13.40 -21.48 27.66
CA VAL A 85 12.11 -21.60 26.94
C VAL A 85 11.47 -22.98 27.16
N GLN A 86 12.28 -24.04 27.28
CA GLN A 86 11.78 -25.40 27.51
C GLN A 86 11.28 -25.61 28.95
N MET A 87 11.74 -24.78 29.89
CA MET A 87 11.32 -24.82 31.29
C MET A 87 9.95 -24.12 31.48
N ASN A 88 8.87 -24.81 31.13
CA ASN A 88 7.51 -24.35 31.41
C ASN A 88 7.22 -24.41 32.92
N SER A 89 7.04 -23.26 33.58
CA SER A 89 6.54 -23.21 34.96
C SER A 89 5.20 -22.49 35.06
N SER A 90 4.28 -23.06 35.85
CA SER A 90 2.97 -22.49 36.18
C SER A 90 3.00 -21.58 37.42
N ASP A 91 4.18 -21.33 37.99
CA ASP A 91 4.37 -20.58 39.24
C ASP A 91 4.84 -19.14 38.98
N LEU A 92 4.12 -18.17 39.54
CA LEU A 92 4.35 -16.73 39.33
C LEU A 92 5.72 -16.29 39.87
N GLY A 93 6.21 -16.91 40.95
CA GLY A 93 7.53 -16.59 41.53
C GLY A 93 8.68 -17.03 40.63
N GLN A 94 8.51 -18.13 39.89
CA GLN A 94 9.48 -18.61 38.91
C GLN A 94 9.46 -17.76 37.65
N ALA A 95 8.30 -17.24 37.24
CA ALA A 95 8.16 -16.39 36.07
C ALA A 95 8.99 -15.08 36.14
N VAL A 96 9.15 -14.49 37.34
CA VAL A 96 9.97 -13.28 37.54
C VAL A 96 11.46 -13.60 37.36
N ASN A 97 11.94 -14.70 37.93
CA ASN A 97 13.34 -15.12 37.80
C ASN A 97 13.66 -15.52 36.35
N LEU A 98 12.76 -16.29 35.71
CA LEU A 98 12.90 -16.65 34.30
C LEU A 98 12.93 -15.41 33.39
N HIS A 99 12.14 -14.39 33.71
CA HIS A 99 12.19 -13.11 33.00
C HIS A 99 13.53 -12.39 33.20
N SER A 100 14.01 -12.22 34.43
CA SER A 100 15.27 -11.52 34.71
C SER A 100 16.47 -12.22 34.07
N ASP A 101 16.52 -13.55 34.14
CA ASP A 101 17.58 -14.34 33.55
C ASP A 101 17.58 -14.21 32.02
N ALA A 102 16.39 -14.29 31.41
CA ALA A 102 16.24 -14.12 29.97
C ALA A 102 16.60 -12.70 29.49
N VAL A 103 16.23 -11.66 30.25
CA VAL A 103 16.65 -10.27 29.99
C VAL A 103 18.17 -10.15 30.04
N SER A 104 18.79 -10.66 31.10
CA SER A 104 20.24 -10.60 31.29
C SER A 104 20.98 -11.28 30.15
N ILE A 105 20.53 -12.46 29.73
CA ILE A 105 21.14 -13.20 28.63
C ILE A 105 21.02 -12.42 27.31
N ARG A 106 19.81 -11.94 26.98
CA ARG A 106 19.58 -11.15 25.76
C ARG A 106 20.47 -9.90 25.76
N HIS A 107 20.56 -9.20 26.89
CA HIS A 107 21.38 -8.01 27.03
C HIS A 107 22.87 -8.29 26.75
N GLN A 108 23.44 -9.33 27.39
CA GLN A 108 24.84 -9.72 27.18
C GLN A 108 25.15 -10.06 25.72
N CYS A 109 24.25 -10.78 25.04
CA CYS A 109 24.41 -11.12 23.62
C CYS A 109 24.41 -9.86 22.73
N VAL A 110 23.48 -8.95 22.98
CA VAL A 110 23.35 -7.69 22.21
C VAL A 110 24.53 -6.76 22.47
N GLU A 111 24.94 -6.62 23.73
CA GLU A 111 26.09 -5.83 24.15
C GLU A 111 27.38 -6.30 23.46
N PHE A 112 27.63 -7.61 23.43
CA PHE A 112 28.80 -8.16 22.74
C PHE A 112 28.80 -7.82 21.23
N LEU A 113 27.67 -7.98 20.55
CA LEU A 113 27.58 -7.65 19.12
C LEU A 113 27.70 -6.15 18.85
N ARG A 114 27.24 -5.28 19.78
CA ARG A 114 27.50 -3.84 19.71
C ARG A 114 28.98 -3.53 19.90
N TYR A 115 29.63 -4.16 20.86
CA TYR A 115 31.08 -4.05 21.05
C TYR A 115 31.83 -4.41 19.76
N VAL A 116 31.46 -5.48 19.06
CA VAL A 116 32.07 -5.84 17.75
C VAL A 116 31.93 -4.69 16.73
N LYS A 117 30.77 -4.04 16.64
CA LYS A 117 30.57 -2.89 15.75
C LYS A 117 31.48 -1.71 16.11
N VAL A 118 31.52 -1.35 17.40
CA VAL A 118 32.36 -0.25 17.90
C VAL A 118 33.83 -0.56 17.66
N PHE A 119 34.25 -1.81 17.93
CA PHE A 119 35.60 -2.28 17.70
C PHE A 119 36.05 -2.09 16.24
N ILE A 120 35.24 -2.58 15.30
CA ILE A 120 35.51 -2.42 13.86
C ILE A 120 35.59 -0.94 13.49
N PHE A 121 34.75 -0.09 14.08
CA PHE A 121 34.77 1.34 13.80
C PHE A 121 36.01 2.06 14.38
N ARG A 122 36.42 1.74 15.61
CA ARG A 122 37.44 2.50 16.34
C ARG A 122 38.86 1.94 16.19
N TYR A 123 39.00 0.62 16.18
CA TYR A 123 40.30 -0.04 16.35
C TYR A 123 40.75 -0.84 15.13
N LEU A 124 39.84 -1.27 14.25
CA LEU A 124 40.22 -2.01 13.06
C LEU A 124 40.81 -1.08 11.98
N GLU A 125 42.09 -1.25 11.69
CA GLU A 125 42.80 -0.56 10.63
C GLU A 125 43.00 -1.47 9.39
N PRO A 126 42.79 -0.97 8.16
CA PRO A 126 43.05 -1.76 6.96
C PRO A 126 44.55 -1.97 6.77
N HIS A 127 44.97 -3.23 6.61
CA HIS A 127 46.38 -3.57 6.41
C HIS A 127 46.93 -2.89 5.15
N LYS A 128 48.00 -2.10 5.30
CA LYS A 128 48.73 -1.50 4.18
C LYS A 128 49.75 -2.52 3.69
N ALA A 129 49.65 -2.95 2.43
CA ALA A 129 50.49 -4.00 1.84
C ALA A 129 51.94 -3.57 1.53
N GLU A 130 52.48 -2.56 2.23
CA GLU A 130 53.75 -1.91 1.84
C GLU A 130 54.99 -2.35 2.62
N ASP A 131 54.89 -3.19 3.67
CA ASP A 131 56.07 -3.67 4.40
C ASP A 131 56.19 -5.21 4.34
N ASP A 132 57.14 -5.69 3.53
CA ASP A 132 57.59 -7.08 3.35
C ASP A 132 58.46 -7.55 4.55
N GLY A 133 58.12 -7.11 5.76
CA GLY A 133 58.81 -7.44 7.01
C GLY A 133 58.23 -8.66 7.72
N LEU A 134 58.97 -9.22 8.69
CA LEU A 134 58.42 -10.17 9.67
C LEU A 134 57.40 -9.41 10.53
N LEU A 135 56.11 -9.58 10.23
CA LEU A 135 55.01 -9.02 11.02
C LEU A 135 55.09 -9.53 12.46
N HIS A 136 54.79 -8.67 13.43
CA HIS A 136 54.67 -9.09 14.82
C HIS A 136 53.49 -10.09 14.92
N PRO A 137 53.53 -11.13 15.79
CA PRO A 137 52.44 -12.12 15.89
C PRO A 137 51.05 -11.52 16.13
N TYR A 138 50.99 -10.36 16.80
CA TYR A 138 49.74 -9.60 16.97
C TYR A 138 49.25 -8.96 15.66
N GLU A 139 50.14 -8.39 14.86
CA GLU A 139 49.80 -7.77 13.57
C GLU A 139 49.32 -8.84 12.56
N GLU A 140 49.88 -10.06 12.62
CA GLU A 140 49.38 -11.19 11.84
C GLU A 140 47.94 -11.59 12.22
N LEU A 141 47.63 -11.61 13.52
CA LEU A 141 46.27 -11.89 14.02
C LEU A 141 45.30 -10.78 13.65
N GLU A 142 45.72 -9.52 13.76
CA GLU A 142 44.93 -8.36 13.37
C GLU A 142 44.62 -8.36 11.85
N ALA A 143 45.60 -8.74 11.01
CA ALA A 143 45.43 -8.89 9.57
C ALA A 143 44.39 -9.97 9.20
N GLN A 144 44.31 -11.05 9.98
CA GLN A 144 43.40 -12.16 9.75
C GLN A 144 41.99 -11.93 10.34
N LEU A 145 41.86 -11.00 11.29
CA LEU A 145 40.61 -10.72 11.99
C LEU A 145 39.41 -10.44 11.06
N PRO A 146 39.51 -9.63 9.98
CA PRO A 146 38.39 -9.40 9.07
C PRO A 146 37.82 -10.70 8.47
N SER A 147 38.71 -11.61 8.05
CA SER A 147 38.31 -12.91 7.50
C SER A 147 37.66 -13.79 8.57
N LEU A 148 38.25 -13.84 9.76
CA LEU A 148 37.72 -14.60 10.90
C LEU A 148 36.35 -14.08 11.35
N LEU A 149 36.12 -12.77 11.33
CA LEU A 149 34.84 -12.17 11.63
C LEU A 149 33.75 -12.60 10.63
N VAL A 150 34.06 -12.64 9.33
CA VAL A 150 33.11 -13.13 8.31
C VAL A 150 32.72 -14.58 8.59
N GLU A 151 33.67 -15.42 9.00
CA GLU A 151 33.45 -16.83 9.32
C GLU A 151 32.60 -17.03 10.60
N GLU A 152 32.89 -16.30 11.66
CA GLU A 152 32.13 -16.36 12.91
C GLU A 152 30.72 -15.79 12.75
N LEU A 153 30.56 -14.70 11.97
CA LEU A 153 29.24 -14.16 11.63
C LEU A 153 28.44 -15.15 10.79
N HIS A 154 29.06 -15.78 9.79
CA HIS A 154 28.39 -16.82 9.01
C HIS A 154 27.95 -17.99 9.91
N SER A 155 28.84 -18.48 10.75
CA SER A 155 28.55 -19.55 11.71
C SER A 155 27.42 -19.18 12.67
N LEU A 156 27.36 -17.91 13.12
CA LEU A 156 26.26 -17.39 13.92
C LEU A 156 24.94 -17.37 13.15
N THR A 157 24.94 -16.94 11.89
CA THR A 157 23.72 -16.97 11.04
C THR A 157 23.19 -18.38 10.81
N LEU A 158 24.09 -19.36 10.66
CA LEU A 158 23.71 -20.78 10.56
C LEU A 158 23.16 -21.33 11.88
N HIS A 159 23.72 -20.88 13.02
CA HIS A 159 23.28 -21.31 14.34
C HIS A 159 21.87 -20.82 14.69
N ILE A 160 21.56 -19.55 14.42
CA ILE A 160 20.23 -18.97 14.70
C ILE A 160 19.16 -19.43 13.70
N GLY A 161 19.57 -19.82 12.48
CA GLY A 161 18.67 -20.31 11.43
C GLY A 161 17.70 -19.25 10.90
N HIS A 162 16.64 -19.71 10.25
CA HIS A 162 15.58 -18.86 9.68
C HIS A 162 14.50 -18.52 10.71
N LEU A 163 14.05 -17.26 10.75
CA LEU A 163 12.98 -16.81 11.66
C LEU A 163 11.65 -17.53 11.40
N HIS A 164 11.37 -17.86 10.15
CA HIS A 164 10.09 -18.47 9.77
C HIS A 164 10.01 -19.98 10.08
N GLU A 165 11.15 -20.62 10.35
CA GLU A 165 11.27 -22.02 10.75
C GLU A 165 11.13 -22.23 12.26
N LEU A 166 11.16 -21.14 13.05
CA LEU A 166 11.00 -21.21 14.49
C LEU A 166 9.67 -21.91 14.86
N PRO A 167 9.66 -22.73 15.92
CA PRO A 167 8.45 -23.39 16.40
C PRO A 167 7.28 -22.43 16.59
N ASN A 168 6.07 -22.86 16.22
CA ASN A 168 4.85 -22.06 16.39
C ASN A 168 4.61 -21.60 17.84
N SER A 169 5.11 -22.36 18.83
CA SER A 169 5.09 -21.98 20.25
C SER A 169 5.92 -20.73 20.55
N ILE A 170 7.03 -20.53 19.83
CA ILE A 170 7.91 -19.36 19.93
C ILE A 170 7.34 -18.22 19.09
N LEU A 171 6.90 -18.49 17.85
CA LEU A 171 6.26 -17.48 16.99
C LEU A 171 4.97 -16.90 17.61
N GLY A 172 4.26 -17.68 18.43
CA GLY A 172 3.13 -17.19 19.22
C GLY A 172 3.48 -16.05 20.17
N ALA A 173 4.74 -15.94 20.61
CA ALA A 173 5.19 -14.90 21.53
C ALA A 173 5.12 -13.49 20.93
N PHE A 174 5.07 -13.33 19.59
CA PHE A 174 4.82 -12.03 18.97
C PHE A 174 3.49 -11.39 19.37
N THR A 175 2.51 -12.20 19.79
CA THR A 175 1.16 -11.72 20.12
C THR A 175 1.00 -11.26 21.58
N ILE A 176 2.04 -11.43 22.40
CA ILE A 176 2.01 -11.06 23.82
C ILE A 176 2.05 -9.53 23.94
N GLN A 177 0.97 -8.94 24.48
CA GLN A 177 0.85 -7.49 24.65
C GLN A 177 1.64 -6.99 25.89
N TYR A 178 2.16 -5.77 25.77
CA TYR A 178 3.00 -5.02 26.73
C TYR A 178 2.38 -4.79 28.13
N GLN A 179 1.16 -5.24 28.39
CA GLN A 179 0.43 -4.93 29.63
C GLN A 179 1.05 -5.57 30.89
N ALA A 180 1.87 -6.61 30.74
CA ALA A 180 2.67 -7.16 31.83
C ALA A 180 4.13 -6.74 31.65
N LYS A 181 4.73 -6.09 32.66
CA LYS A 181 6.18 -5.79 32.74
C LYS A 181 7.07 -7.05 32.80
N LEU A 182 6.52 -8.23 32.54
CA LEU A 182 7.17 -9.53 32.60
C LEU A 182 6.86 -10.26 31.30
N PHE A 183 7.91 -10.55 30.54
CA PHE A 183 7.85 -11.32 29.30
C PHE A 183 8.41 -12.73 29.51
N PRO A 184 7.80 -13.76 28.91
CA PRO A 184 8.32 -15.11 29.00
C PRO A 184 9.66 -15.25 28.25
N PRO A 185 10.51 -16.24 28.59
CA PRO A 185 11.76 -16.49 27.88
C PRO A 185 11.60 -16.65 26.35
N SER A 186 10.47 -17.18 25.89
CA SER A 186 10.18 -17.33 24.45
C SER A 186 10.08 -16.00 23.71
N TRP A 187 9.60 -14.96 24.37
CA TRP A 187 9.58 -13.60 23.83
C TRP A 187 11.01 -13.05 23.73
N HIS A 188 11.83 -13.23 24.76
CA HIS A 188 13.22 -12.77 24.76
C HIS A 188 14.07 -13.48 23.72
N LEU A 189 13.90 -14.80 23.57
CA LEU A 189 14.58 -15.57 22.54
C LEU A 189 14.22 -15.06 21.15
N LEU A 190 12.91 -14.92 20.86
CA LEU A 190 12.45 -14.43 19.57
C LEU A 190 13.02 -13.05 19.23
N HIS A 191 13.05 -12.13 20.19
CA HIS A 191 13.60 -10.79 19.97
C HIS A 191 15.13 -10.80 19.89
N LEU A 192 15.82 -11.71 20.60
CA LEU A 192 17.25 -11.91 20.44
C LEU A 192 17.59 -12.38 19.01
N HIS A 193 16.79 -13.27 18.42
CA HIS A 193 16.99 -13.63 17.00
C HIS A 193 16.89 -12.38 16.11
N LEU A 194 15.87 -11.54 16.30
CA LEU A 194 15.74 -10.28 15.53
C LEU A 194 16.94 -9.35 15.72
N ASP A 195 17.40 -9.19 16.96
CA ASP A 195 18.56 -8.37 17.30
C ASP A 195 19.81 -8.90 16.59
N ILE A 196 20.06 -10.21 16.63
CA ILE A 196 21.22 -10.84 15.99
C ILE A 196 21.15 -10.67 14.47
N HIS A 197 20.01 -10.97 13.84
CA HIS A 197 19.86 -10.82 12.39
C HIS A 197 20.17 -9.39 11.94
N TRP A 198 19.69 -8.38 12.67
CA TRP A 198 19.96 -6.97 12.38
C TRP A 198 21.42 -6.58 12.64
N LEU A 199 21.97 -6.91 13.82
CA LEU A 199 23.33 -6.56 14.21
C LEU A 199 24.37 -7.18 13.27
N VAL A 200 24.15 -8.41 12.79
CA VAL A 200 25.01 -9.03 11.78
C VAL A 200 25.05 -8.19 10.49
N LEU A 201 23.90 -7.68 10.01
CA LEU A 201 23.86 -6.81 8.84
C LEU A 201 24.62 -5.50 9.06
N GLU A 202 24.48 -4.89 10.24
CA GLU A 202 25.22 -3.67 10.59
C GLU A 202 26.71 -3.92 10.67
N ILE A 203 27.15 -5.00 11.32
CA ILE A 203 28.57 -5.40 11.42
C ILE A 203 29.15 -5.59 10.02
N LEU A 204 28.48 -6.35 9.15
CA LEU A 204 28.93 -6.59 7.78
C LEU A 204 28.97 -5.30 6.95
N HIS A 205 28.03 -4.38 7.18
CA HIS A 205 28.02 -3.08 6.51
C HIS A 205 29.23 -2.22 6.93
N ILE A 206 29.49 -2.10 8.24
CA ILE A 206 30.62 -1.33 8.77
C ILE A 206 31.93 -1.94 8.33
N LEU A 207 32.08 -3.27 8.41
CA LEU A 207 33.27 -3.98 7.97
C LEU A 207 33.57 -3.69 6.49
N GLY A 208 32.55 -3.74 5.63
CA GLY A 208 32.70 -3.39 4.22
C GLY A 208 33.13 -1.94 3.98
N GLU A 209 32.60 -0.99 4.75
CA GLU A 209 32.98 0.42 4.64
C GLU A 209 34.40 0.69 5.18
N LYS A 210 34.78 0.03 6.29
CA LYS A 210 36.12 0.13 6.89
C LYS A 210 37.23 -0.45 6.02
N MET A 211 36.95 -1.56 5.35
CA MET A 211 37.87 -2.17 4.38
C MET A 211 37.88 -1.42 3.04
N LEU A 212 37.43 -0.16 2.99
CA LEU A 212 37.36 0.66 1.78
C LEU A 212 36.66 -0.04 0.61
N ARG A 213 35.70 -0.92 0.91
CA ARG A 213 34.95 -1.77 -0.03
C ARG A 213 35.80 -2.80 -0.77
N GLN A 214 36.97 -3.14 -0.23
CA GLN A 214 37.68 -4.35 -0.63
C GLN A 214 36.89 -5.59 -0.17
N THR A 215 36.92 -6.63 -0.99
CA THR A 215 36.26 -7.91 -0.69
C THR A 215 37.08 -8.68 0.33
N VAL A 216 36.48 -8.96 1.49
CA VAL A 216 37.06 -9.82 2.52
C VAL A 216 36.60 -11.24 2.25
N TYR A 217 37.53 -12.19 2.20
CA TYR A 217 37.25 -13.60 1.93
C TYR A 217 37.30 -14.42 3.21
N ALA A 218 36.29 -15.24 3.46
CA ALA A 218 36.41 -16.37 4.37
C ALA A 218 37.33 -17.41 3.74
N HIS A 219 38.31 -17.89 4.50
CA HIS A 219 39.29 -18.86 4.02
C HIS A 219 38.84 -20.31 4.28
N HIS A 220 38.01 -20.53 5.30
CA HIS A 220 37.54 -21.86 5.71
C HIS A 220 36.20 -22.26 5.08
N PHE A 221 35.46 -21.32 4.48
CA PHE A 221 34.15 -21.59 3.87
C PHE A 221 34.18 -21.40 2.35
N MET A 222 34.18 -22.52 1.64
CA MET A 222 34.01 -22.59 0.18
C MET A 222 32.57 -22.98 -0.15
N ASN A 223 31.94 -22.29 -1.10
CA ASN A 223 30.62 -22.65 -1.58
C ASN A 223 30.64 -23.92 -2.45
N LEU A 224 29.47 -24.45 -2.83
CA LEU A 224 29.32 -25.65 -3.66
C LEU A 224 29.99 -25.53 -5.05
N THR A 225 30.28 -24.31 -5.52
CA THR A 225 30.96 -24.02 -6.79
C THR A 225 32.46 -23.77 -6.62
N GLY A 226 33.01 -23.90 -5.41
CA GLY A 226 34.43 -23.71 -5.12
C GLY A 226 34.90 -22.26 -4.97
N GLU A 227 33.97 -21.30 -4.84
CA GLU A 227 34.27 -19.90 -4.56
C GLU A 227 34.22 -19.62 -3.05
N ASN A 228 35.15 -18.81 -2.57
CA ASN A 228 35.21 -18.41 -1.15
C ASN A 228 34.04 -17.47 -0.82
N LEU A 229 33.40 -17.69 0.34
CA LEU A 229 32.40 -16.77 0.87
C LEU A 229 33.04 -15.39 1.11
N THR A 230 32.39 -14.33 0.65
CA THR A 230 32.86 -12.94 0.88
C THR A 230 31.97 -12.21 1.87
N ASN A 231 32.47 -11.15 2.48
CA ASN A 231 31.65 -10.23 3.30
C ASN A 231 30.45 -9.66 2.50
N VAL A 232 30.64 -9.34 1.21
CA VAL A 232 29.57 -8.86 0.32
C VAL A 232 28.56 -9.96 0.05
N GLY A 233 29.02 -11.15 -0.32
CA GLY A 233 28.16 -12.31 -0.58
C GLY A 233 27.37 -12.76 0.66
N LEU A 234 28.01 -12.76 1.84
CA LEU A 234 27.36 -13.06 3.11
C LEU A 234 26.30 -12.01 3.46
N PHE A 235 26.58 -10.72 3.23
CA PHE A 235 25.58 -9.68 3.44
C PHE A 235 24.36 -9.87 2.52
N GLU A 236 24.59 -10.11 1.23
CA GLU A 236 23.50 -10.30 0.25
C GLU A 236 22.68 -11.56 0.56
N LEU A 237 23.34 -12.67 0.90
CA LEU A 237 22.69 -13.92 1.30
C LEU A 237 21.85 -13.73 2.56
N HIS A 238 22.44 -13.18 3.63
CA HIS A 238 21.74 -12.96 4.91
C HIS A 238 20.59 -11.97 4.77
N CYS A 239 20.78 -10.89 4.01
CA CYS A 239 19.73 -9.91 3.75
C CYS A 239 18.57 -10.52 2.93
N GLY A 240 18.89 -11.29 1.89
CA GLY A 240 17.90 -12.02 1.09
C GLY A 240 17.09 -13.00 1.95
N ASN A 241 17.77 -13.78 2.80
CA ASN A 241 17.14 -14.72 3.74
C ASN A 241 16.23 -13.99 4.73
N LEU A 242 16.68 -12.87 5.30
CA LEU A 242 15.88 -12.11 6.24
C LEU A 242 14.63 -11.50 5.58
N ILE A 243 14.73 -10.97 4.35
CA ILE A 243 13.54 -10.50 3.61
C ILE A 243 12.59 -11.66 3.32
N CYS A 244 13.12 -12.83 2.96
CA CYS A 244 12.33 -14.04 2.74
C CYS A 244 11.58 -14.44 4.02
N ASP A 245 12.26 -14.47 5.17
CA ASP A 245 11.67 -14.75 6.47
C ASP A 245 10.53 -13.78 6.82
N LEU A 246 10.75 -12.48 6.61
CA LEU A 246 9.75 -11.46 6.89
C LEU A 246 8.52 -11.57 5.96
N ILE A 247 8.72 -11.91 4.69
CA ILE A 247 7.63 -12.24 3.76
C ILE A 247 6.88 -13.49 4.25
N SER A 248 7.59 -14.51 4.72
CA SER A 248 7.03 -15.75 5.25
C SER A 248 6.14 -15.52 6.47
N LEU A 249 6.62 -14.72 7.43
CA LEU A 249 5.85 -14.29 8.59
C LEU A 249 4.59 -13.52 8.16
N SER A 250 4.71 -12.69 7.12
CA SER A 250 3.58 -11.95 6.55
C SER A 250 2.57 -12.88 5.85
N ILE A 251 3.01 -13.94 5.16
CA ILE A 251 2.13 -14.96 4.57
C ILE A 251 1.30 -15.64 5.65
N ASN A 252 1.94 -16.05 6.76
CA ASN A 252 1.25 -16.69 7.89
C ASN A 252 0.14 -15.79 8.45
N ARG A 253 0.35 -14.48 8.49
CA ARG A 253 -0.67 -13.49 8.90
C ARG A 253 -1.77 -13.38 7.83
N TYR A 254 -1.39 -13.29 6.56
CA TYR A 254 -2.32 -13.17 5.44
C TYR A 254 -3.34 -14.32 5.36
N THR A 255 -2.97 -15.54 5.76
CA THR A 255 -3.91 -16.68 5.78
C THR A 255 -5.19 -16.45 6.60
N LYS A 256 -5.16 -15.50 7.55
CA LYS A 256 -6.29 -15.13 8.42
C LYS A 256 -6.99 -13.84 7.97
N VAL A 257 -6.46 -13.14 6.96
CA VAL A 257 -6.96 -11.85 6.50
C VAL A 257 -8.11 -12.07 5.52
N ARG A 258 -9.25 -11.43 5.81
CA ARG A 258 -10.37 -11.36 4.86
C ARG A 258 -10.11 -10.27 3.82
N PRO A 259 -10.54 -10.43 2.56
CA PRO A 259 -10.41 -9.38 1.55
C PRO A 259 -10.94 -8.01 1.98
N SER A 260 -12.00 -7.98 2.80
CA SER A 260 -12.59 -6.75 3.37
C SER A 260 -11.73 -6.05 4.42
N GLU A 261 -10.82 -6.78 5.07
CA GLU A 261 -9.97 -6.29 6.15
C GLU A 261 -8.53 -6.06 5.67
N ALA A 262 -8.27 -6.28 4.37
CA ALA A 262 -6.94 -6.27 3.78
C ALA A 262 -6.12 -5.03 4.19
N LEU A 263 -6.66 -3.82 4.06
CA LEU A 263 -5.94 -2.58 4.37
C LEU A 263 -5.94 -2.19 5.86
N VAL A 264 -6.77 -2.83 6.68
CA VAL A 264 -6.84 -2.54 8.13
C VAL A 264 -5.94 -3.49 8.91
N SER A 265 -5.74 -4.70 8.41
CA SER A 265 -4.87 -5.71 9.02
C SER A 265 -3.40 -5.31 8.97
N HIS A 266 -2.64 -5.59 10.05
CA HIS A 266 -1.20 -5.37 10.04
C HIS A 266 -0.44 -6.58 9.49
N HIS A 267 0.50 -6.32 8.58
CA HIS A 267 1.36 -7.34 7.98
C HIS A 267 2.44 -7.88 8.93
N TYR A 268 2.80 -7.11 9.95
CA TYR A 268 3.75 -7.51 10.98
C TYR A 268 3.05 -8.06 12.24
N PRO A 269 3.68 -9.00 12.96
CA PRO A 269 3.12 -9.58 14.16
C PRO A 269 3.44 -8.76 15.44
N CYS A 270 4.51 -7.96 15.46
CA CYS A 270 4.85 -7.01 16.52
C CYS A 270 5.51 -5.73 15.94
N ALA A 271 5.63 -4.68 16.76
CA ALA A 271 6.27 -3.43 16.35
C ALA A 271 7.75 -3.59 15.95
N CYS A 272 8.47 -4.54 16.56
CA CYS A 272 9.88 -4.80 16.26
C CYS A 272 10.08 -5.27 14.82
N ILE A 273 9.15 -6.08 14.30
CA ILE A 273 9.15 -6.50 12.89
C ILE A 273 8.85 -5.33 11.94
N LYS A 274 7.94 -4.43 12.33
CA LYS A 274 7.68 -3.18 11.57
C LYS A 274 8.95 -2.35 11.47
N GLU A 275 9.66 -2.16 12.57
CA GLU A 275 10.92 -1.41 12.61
C GLU A 275 12.00 -2.08 11.78
N LEU A 276 12.14 -3.41 11.86
CA LEU A 276 13.09 -4.16 11.04
C LEU A 276 12.83 -3.99 9.54
N TRP A 277 11.57 -3.96 9.10
CA TRP A 277 11.22 -3.63 7.71
C TRP A 277 11.70 -2.24 7.29
N ILE A 278 11.51 -1.23 8.15
CA ILE A 278 11.92 0.17 7.88
C ILE A 278 13.45 0.25 7.81
N LEU A 279 14.15 -0.33 8.77
CA LEU A 279 15.60 -0.32 8.86
C LEU A 279 16.25 -1.02 7.65
N LEU A 280 15.71 -2.18 7.23
CA LEU A 280 16.14 -2.87 6.02
C LEU A 280 15.94 -2.06 4.74
N ALA A 281 14.78 -1.43 4.61
CA ALA A 281 14.49 -0.56 3.47
C ALA A 281 15.50 0.60 3.39
N GLN A 282 15.72 1.29 4.51
CA GLN A 282 16.65 2.42 4.58
C GLN A 282 18.12 1.99 4.34
N LEU A 283 18.56 0.85 4.88
CA LEU A 283 19.92 0.33 4.69
C LEU A 283 20.19 0.00 3.21
N LEU A 284 19.27 -0.72 2.56
CA LEU A 284 19.43 -1.10 1.16
C LEU A 284 19.36 0.09 0.21
N ASP A 285 18.48 1.06 0.49
CA ASP A 285 18.42 2.29 -0.30
C ASP A 285 19.66 3.17 -0.12
N HIS A 286 20.25 3.20 1.08
CA HIS A 286 21.54 3.84 1.30
C HIS A 286 22.65 3.14 0.51
N ARG A 287 22.75 1.81 0.62
CA ARG A 287 23.75 1.03 -0.12
C ARG A 287 23.60 1.19 -1.62
N LYS A 288 22.38 1.19 -2.17
CA LYS A 288 22.16 1.45 -3.62
C LYS A 288 22.74 2.80 -4.09
N LYS A 289 22.72 3.84 -3.25
CA LYS A 289 23.30 5.15 -3.60
C LYS A 289 24.82 5.11 -3.61
N GLY A 290 25.42 4.28 -2.76
CA GLY A 290 26.88 4.14 -2.62
C GLY A 290 27.51 3.04 -3.46
N SER A 291 26.79 1.97 -3.78
CA SER A 291 27.27 0.74 -4.46
C SER A 291 26.28 0.25 -5.51
N LEU A 292 26.74 -0.53 -6.49
CA LEU A 292 25.92 -1.22 -7.51
C LEU A 292 25.10 -2.40 -6.93
N THR A 293 24.73 -2.34 -5.66
CA THR A 293 23.93 -3.37 -4.98
C THR A 293 22.45 -3.23 -5.30
N GLU A 294 21.73 -4.33 -5.22
CA GLU A 294 20.29 -4.35 -5.47
C GLU A 294 19.50 -3.54 -4.43
N SER A 295 18.42 -2.87 -4.87
CA SER A 295 17.53 -2.17 -3.94
C SER A 295 16.63 -3.10 -3.16
N PHE A 296 16.09 -2.62 -2.03
CA PHE A 296 15.07 -3.32 -1.23
C PHE A 296 13.97 -3.92 -2.10
N TRP A 297 13.39 -3.11 -2.98
CA TRP A 297 12.34 -3.59 -3.85
C TRP A 297 12.80 -4.63 -4.88
N SER A 298 14.06 -4.64 -5.31
CA SER A 298 14.59 -5.70 -6.20
C SER A 298 14.50 -7.06 -5.52
N TRP A 299 14.92 -7.13 -4.26
CA TRP A 299 14.82 -8.33 -3.43
C TRP A 299 13.38 -8.79 -3.23
N VAL A 300 12.50 -7.87 -2.81
CA VAL A 300 11.07 -8.18 -2.64
C VAL A 300 10.48 -8.71 -3.96
N ASN A 301 10.82 -8.09 -5.09
CA ASN A 301 10.32 -8.51 -6.41
C ASN A 301 10.80 -9.91 -6.79
N LYS A 302 12.08 -10.24 -6.57
CA LYS A 302 12.63 -11.58 -6.81
C LYS A 302 11.91 -12.63 -5.99
N ILE A 303 11.71 -12.37 -4.69
CA ILE A 303 11.03 -13.32 -3.80
C ILE A 303 9.57 -13.50 -4.22
N LEU A 304 8.85 -12.41 -4.50
CA LEU A 304 7.46 -12.49 -4.98
C LEU A 304 7.34 -13.20 -6.33
N ASN A 305 8.29 -13.00 -7.26
CA ASN A 305 8.34 -13.74 -8.53
C ASN A 305 8.43 -15.26 -8.32
N ASN A 306 9.31 -15.69 -7.42
CA ASN A 306 9.50 -17.10 -7.12
C ASN A 306 8.21 -17.74 -6.57
N LEU A 307 7.38 -16.97 -5.84
CA LEU A 307 6.05 -17.44 -5.41
C LEU A 307 5.10 -17.73 -6.58
N PHE A 308 5.22 -17.01 -7.69
CA PHE A 308 4.38 -17.22 -8.89
C PHE A 308 4.86 -18.38 -9.76
N GLU A 309 6.17 -18.62 -9.85
CA GLU A 309 6.75 -19.63 -10.75
C GLU A 309 6.52 -21.07 -10.26
N ARG A 310 6.30 -21.26 -8.95
CA ARG A 310 5.87 -22.55 -8.35
C ARG A 310 4.59 -23.14 -8.97
N GLY A 311 3.73 -22.32 -9.59
CA GLY A 311 2.52 -22.78 -10.27
C GLY A 311 2.76 -23.58 -11.56
N ASN A 312 3.95 -23.44 -12.16
CA ASN A 312 4.35 -24.12 -13.39
C ASN A 312 5.62 -24.93 -13.10
N GLY A 313 5.47 -26.23 -12.78
CA GLY A 313 6.53 -27.11 -12.28
C GLY A 313 7.79 -27.18 -13.14
N MET A 314 8.74 -26.28 -12.91
CA MET A 314 10.07 -26.31 -13.50
C MET A 314 11.11 -26.28 -12.37
N GLU A 315 11.88 -27.35 -12.26
CA GLU A 315 12.99 -27.51 -11.33
C GLU A 315 14.11 -26.54 -11.72
N GLY A 316 14.28 -25.49 -10.94
CA GLY A 316 15.41 -24.56 -10.99
C GLY A 316 15.88 -24.27 -9.57
N VAL A 317 17.20 -24.17 -9.41
CA VAL A 317 17.97 -24.05 -8.15
C VAL A 317 17.24 -23.25 -7.04
N PRO A 318 16.99 -23.84 -5.85
CA PRO A 318 16.26 -23.17 -4.80
C PRO A 318 17.24 -22.32 -3.98
N LEU A 319 17.39 -21.03 -4.31
CA LEU A 319 18.06 -20.10 -3.39
C LEU A 319 17.16 -19.75 -2.17
N PHE A 320 15.86 -20.06 -2.26
CA PHE A 320 14.87 -19.85 -1.21
C PHE A 320 13.93 -21.06 -1.15
N GLU A 321 13.83 -21.71 0.00
CA GLU A 321 12.91 -22.83 0.19
C GLU A 321 11.45 -22.42 -0.08
N SER A 322 10.66 -23.37 -0.60
CA SER A 322 9.38 -23.09 -1.24
C SER A 322 8.26 -22.69 -0.25
N LEU A 323 7.98 -21.40 -0.14
CA LEU A 323 6.92 -20.85 0.72
C LEU A 323 5.50 -21.22 0.24
N PRO A 324 4.67 -21.88 1.09
CA PRO A 324 3.30 -22.23 0.71
C PRO A 324 2.35 -21.03 0.83
N CYS A 325 1.94 -20.45 -0.30
CA CYS A 325 0.91 -19.40 -0.34
C CYS A 325 -0.29 -19.85 -1.20
N LYS A 326 -1.49 -19.85 -0.59
CA LYS A 326 -2.73 -20.29 -1.27
C LYS A 326 -3.19 -19.32 -2.35
N ASP A 327 -2.92 -18.03 -2.17
CA ASP A 327 -3.28 -16.96 -3.11
C ASP A 327 -2.11 -15.98 -3.25
N PRO A 328 -1.08 -16.34 -4.02
CA PRO A 328 0.13 -15.52 -4.20
C PRO A 328 -0.16 -14.13 -4.75
N LEU A 329 -1.22 -14.00 -5.55
CA LEU A 329 -1.57 -12.76 -6.22
C LEU A 329 -2.15 -11.73 -5.24
N SER A 330 -3.20 -12.11 -4.52
CA SER A 330 -3.80 -11.22 -3.53
C SER A 330 -2.83 -10.93 -2.37
N PHE A 331 -2.00 -11.91 -1.99
CA PHE A 331 -0.92 -11.70 -1.02
C PHE A 331 0.07 -10.64 -1.52
N SER A 332 0.51 -10.72 -2.78
CA SER A 332 1.45 -9.75 -3.35
C SER A 332 0.88 -8.33 -3.34
N TRP A 333 -0.40 -8.16 -3.71
CA TRP A 333 -1.09 -6.87 -3.61
C TRP A 333 -1.14 -6.34 -2.19
N TRP A 334 -1.47 -7.22 -1.25
CA TRP A 334 -1.56 -6.89 0.16
C TRP A 334 -0.21 -6.46 0.73
N ILE A 335 0.84 -7.28 0.59
CA ILE A 335 2.15 -6.97 1.19
C ILE A 335 2.77 -5.70 0.59
N ILE A 336 2.66 -5.49 -0.72
CA ILE A 336 3.21 -4.30 -1.37
C ILE A 336 2.52 -3.02 -0.89
N ALA A 337 1.19 -3.04 -0.77
CA ALA A 337 0.44 -1.88 -0.25
C ALA A 337 0.88 -1.50 1.18
N HIS A 338 1.16 -2.50 2.02
CA HIS A 338 1.62 -2.26 3.38
C HIS A 338 3.09 -1.88 3.47
N LEU A 339 3.97 -2.48 2.68
CA LEU A 339 5.38 -2.09 2.63
C LEU A 339 5.53 -0.66 2.09
N ALA A 340 4.73 -0.27 1.10
CA ALA A 340 4.72 1.09 0.58
C ALA A 340 4.33 2.13 1.63
N SER A 341 3.41 1.81 2.56
CA SER A 341 3.07 2.74 3.64
C SER A 341 4.20 2.93 4.67
N LEU A 342 5.09 1.95 4.80
CA LEU A 342 6.29 2.08 5.66
C LEU A 342 7.34 3.04 5.07
N TYR A 343 7.29 3.32 3.77
CA TYR A 343 8.19 4.31 3.15
C TYR A 343 7.79 5.76 3.45
N GLN A 344 6.66 6.01 4.11
CA GLN A 344 6.32 7.36 4.57
C GLN A 344 7.20 7.85 5.72
N PHE A 345 7.87 6.93 6.42
CA PHE A 345 8.76 7.31 7.52
C PHE A 345 10.09 7.79 6.93
N ASP A 346 10.38 9.07 7.13
CA ASP A 346 11.67 9.66 6.84
C ASP A 346 12.75 9.00 7.71
N ARG A 347 13.99 9.42 7.46
CA ARG A 347 15.14 8.98 8.24
C ARG A 347 14.89 9.16 9.74
N ASN A 348 14.37 10.31 10.16
CA ASN A 348 14.15 10.63 11.56
C ASN A 348 12.88 9.98 12.17
N GLY A 349 12.17 9.13 11.43
CA GLY A 349 10.90 8.54 11.86
C GLY A 349 9.70 9.49 11.76
N ASN A 350 9.86 10.67 11.15
CA ASN A 350 8.77 11.58 10.84
C ASN A 350 8.04 11.14 9.57
N VAL A 351 6.78 11.53 9.43
CA VAL A 351 6.00 11.27 8.21
C VAL A 351 6.40 12.28 7.13
N GLU A 352 7.11 11.83 6.10
CA GLU A 352 7.35 12.60 4.86
C GLU A 352 6.11 12.50 3.95
N GLU A 353 5.62 13.65 3.45
CA GLU A 353 4.36 13.70 2.70
C GLU A 353 4.40 12.96 1.35
N LYS A 354 5.56 12.88 0.68
CA LYS A 354 5.76 12.13 -0.57
C LYS A 354 7.22 11.71 -0.75
N VAL A 355 7.53 10.42 -0.66
CA VAL A 355 8.86 9.91 -1.04
C VAL A 355 8.93 9.76 -2.56
N SER A 356 9.51 10.76 -3.22
CA SER A 356 9.85 10.67 -4.64
C SER A 356 11.08 9.77 -4.83
N SER A 357 10.88 8.46 -5.00
CA SER A 357 11.81 7.70 -5.84
C SER A 357 11.28 6.33 -6.26
N LYS A 358 11.05 6.23 -7.56
CA LYS A 358 11.30 5.06 -8.43
C LYS A 358 10.38 3.87 -8.18
N TRP A 359 9.17 4.02 -8.72
CA TRP A 359 8.39 2.99 -9.41
C TRP A 359 9.27 1.79 -9.81
N ASN A 360 9.11 0.67 -9.12
CA ASN A 360 9.67 -0.56 -9.66
C ASN A 360 8.89 -0.91 -10.91
N ALA A 361 9.62 -1.13 -12.01
CA ALA A 361 9.12 -1.79 -13.22
C ALA A 361 8.32 -3.07 -12.92
N PHE A 362 8.49 -3.61 -11.72
CA PHE A 362 7.81 -4.76 -11.20
C PHE A 362 6.37 -4.54 -10.72
N VAL A 363 5.97 -3.37 -10.22
CA VAL A 363 4.54 -3.10 -9.92
C VAL A 363 3.76 -3.01 -11.22
N LYS A 364 4.38 -2.42 -12.25
CA LYS A 364 3.90 -2.52 -13.65
C LYS A 364 3.85 -3.98 -14.11
N PHE A 365 4.86 -4.80 -13.83
CA PHE A 365 4.87 -6.23 -14.17
C PHE A 365 3.80 -7.05 -13.43
N LEU A 366 3.57 -6.82 -12.13
CA LEU A 366 2.52 -7.47 -11.35
C LEU A 366 1.13 -7.04 -11.83
N LEU A 367 0.95 -5.76 -12.17
CA LEU A 367 -0.22 -5.23 -12.86
C LEU A 367 -0.42 -5.84 -14.26
N LEU A 368 0.66 -6.09 -15.01
CA LEU A 368 0.65 -6.71 -16.33
C LEU A 368 0.37 -8.23 -16.26
N LYS A 369 0.91 -8.94 -15.26
CA LYS A 369 0.57 -10.36 -14.97
C LYS A 369 -0.87 -10.48 -14.45
N ASN A 370 -1.33 -9.52 -13.65
CA ASN A 370 -2.75 -9.35 -13.30
C ASN A 370 -3.61 -9.28 -14.56
N ASN A 371 -3.15 -8.60 -15.61
CA ASN A 371 -3.92 -8.46 -16.84
C ASN A 371 -4.15 -9.80 -17.55
N VAL A 372 -3.25 -10.78 -17.37
CA VAL A 372 -3.43 -12.13 -17.90
C VAL A 372 -4.42 -12.93 -17.03
N SER A 373 -4.38 -12.81 -15.70
CA SER A 373 -5.28 -13.59 -14.81
C SER A 373 -6.66 -12.95 -14.61
N VAL A 374 -6.77 -11.62 -14.56
CA VAL A 374 -8.02 -10.85 -14.51
C VAL A 374 -8.77 -10.93 -15.85
N CYS A 375 -8.06 -11.16 -16.96
CA CYS A 375 -8.69 -11.49 -18.25
C CYS A 375 -9.07 -12.97 -18.38
N GLN A 376 -8.57 -13.86 -17.52
CA GLN A 376 -8.96 -15.27 -17.45
C GLN A 376 -10.15 -15.45 -16.49
N ALA A 377 -11.33 -15.00 -16.92
CA ALA A 377 -12.71 -15.40 -16.54
C ALA A 377 -13.08 -15.98 -15.13
N GLY A 378 -12.26 -15.88 -14.09
CA GLY A 378 -12.46 -16.64 -12.83
C GLY A 378 -12.15 -15.91 -11.52
N VAL A 379 -11.70 -14.65 -11.56
CA VAL A 379 -11.46 -13.87 -10.32
C VAL A 379 -12.80 -13.36 -9.78
N LEU A 380 -13.15 -13.73 -8.54
CA LEU A 380 -14.36 -13.23 -7.88
C LEU A 380 -14.26 -11.72 -7.68
N GLU A 381 -15.39 -11.03 -7.82
CA GLU A 381 -15.53 -9.58 -7.57
C GLU A 381 -14.95 -9.16 -6.21
N GLU A 382 -14.99 -10.04 -5.20
CA GLU A 382 -14.38 -9.84 -3.89
C GLU A 382 -12.88 -9.56 -3.93
N HIS A 383 -12.15 -10.38 -4.67
CA HIS A 383 -10.69 -10.30 -4.79
C HIS A 383 -10.29 -9.15 -5.70
N LEU A 384 -11.05 -8.90 -6.78
CA LEU A 384 -10.80 -7.77 -7.67
C LEU A 384 -10.92 -6.44 -6.92
N ARG A 385 -11.92 -6.29 -6.05
CA ARG A 385 -12.07 -5.08 -5.21
C ARG A 385 -10.91 -4.91 -4.25
N MET A 386 -10.44 -5.98 -3.62
CA MET A 386 -9.27 -5.94 -2.75
C MET A 386 -8.02 -5.48 -3.53
N HIS A 387 -7.75 -6.07 -4.71
CA HIS A 387 -6.61 -5.69 -5.54
C HIS A 387 -6.65 -4.22 -5.95
N LEU A 388 -7.83 -3.73 -6.35
CA LEU A 388 -8.01 -2.34 -6.76
C LEU A 388 -7.89 -1.38 -5.58
N GLN A 389 -8.31 -1.76 -4.38
CA GLN A 389 -8.13 -0.94 -3.18
C GLN A 389 -6.66 -0.84 -2.79
N CYS A 390 -5.91 -1.94 -2.89
CA CYS A 390 -4.45 -1.92 -2.75
C CYS A 390 -3.82 -1.03 -3.83
N CYS A 391 -4.28 -1.12 -5.09
CA CYS A 391 -3.81 -0.28 -6.18
C CYS A 391 -4.07 1.22 -5.92
N LEU A 392 -5.27 1.58 -5.45
CA LEU A 392 -5.62 2.96 -5.09
C LEU A 392 -4.75 3.49 -3.95
N THR A 393 -4.47 2.65 -2.96
CA THR A 393 -3.57 2.98 -1.85
C THR A 393 -2.13 3.23 -2.35
N LEU A 394 -1.65 2.42 -3.29
CA LEU A 394 -0.35 2.64 -3.92
C LEU A 394 -0.30 3.91 -4.77
N CYS A 395 -1.40 4.29 -5.44
CA CYS A 395 -1.50 5.57 -6.15
C CYS A 395 -1.40 6.79 -5.21
N HIS A 396 -1.69 6.63 -3.92
CA HIS A 396 -1.48 7.68 -2.92
C HIS A 396 -0.01 7.82 -2.51
N PHE A 397 0.72 6.71 -2.42
CA PHE A 397 2.11 6.71 -1.95
C PHE A 397 3.13 6.94 -3.07
N TRP A 398 2.78 6.60 -4.31
CA TRP A 398 3.70 6.64 -5.45
C TRP A 398 3.21 7.59 -6.56
N ASP A 399 4.12 8.03 -7.42
CA ASP A 399 3.81 8.96 -8.53
C ASP A 399 2.75 8.39 -9.50
N SER A 400 2.04 9.24 -10.25
CA SER A 400 1.03 8.78 -11.21
C SER A 400 1.56 7.78 -12.28
N ASN A 401 0.78 6.73 -12.60
CA ASN A 401 1.16 5.73 -13.62
C ASN A 401 0.04 5.43 -14.63
N LEU A 402 0.11 6.10 -15.77
CA LEU A 402 -0.84 5.96 -16.89
C LEU A 402 -0.98 4.52 -17.44
N PRO A 403 0.10 3.71 -17.52
CA PRO A 403 -0.02 2.28 -17.82
C PRO A 403 -1.03 1.51 -16.95
N THR A 404 -1.08 1.75 -15.64
CA THR A 404 -2.05 1.09 -14.74
C THR A 404 -3.48 1.36 -15.20
N VAL A 405 -3.80 2.62 -15.46
CA VAL A 405 -5.12 3.04 -15.91
C VAL A 405 -5.48 2.41 -17.26
N THR A 406 -4.52 2.31 -18.17
CA THR A 406 -4.74 1.66 -19.48
C THR A 406 -5.10 0.19 -19.32
N ILE A 407 -4.34 -0.54 -18.50
CA ILE A 407 -4.55 -1.97 -18.22
C ILE A 407 -5.97 -2.19 -17.68
N LEU A 408 -6.35 -1.44 -16.66
CA LEU A 408 -7.69 -1.52 -16.08
C LEU A 408 -8.78 -1.15 -17.09
N TRP A 409 -8.54 -0.13 -17.92
CA TRP A 409 -9.46 0.26 -18.98
C TRP A 409 -9.69 -0.84 -20.02
N GLU A 410 -8.66 -1.59 -20.40
CA GLU A 410 -8.81 -2.71 -21.33
C GLU A 410 -9.74 -3.81 -20.80
N HIS A 411 -9.68 -4.07 -19.49
CA HIS A 411 -10.59 -5.01 -18.83
C HIS A 411 -12.03 -4.47 -18.77
N TYR A 412 -12.23 -3.27 -18.19
CA TYR A 412 -13.56 -2.72 -17.99
C TYR A 412 -14.26 -2.36 -19.29
N SER A 413 -13.53 -1.91 -20.31
CA SER A 413 -14.10 -1.57 -21.62
C SER A 413 -14.79 -2.78 -22.28
N LYS A 414 -14.30 -4.01 -22.05
CA LYS A 414 -14.95 -5.25 -22.51
C LYS A 414 -16.21 -5.57 -21.69
N ASN A 415 -16.12 -5.37 -20.37
CA ASN A 415 -17.12 -5.75 -19.37
C ASN A 415 -18.12 -4.64 -18.99
N LEU A 416 -18.22 -3.55 -19.76
CA LEU A 416 -19.09 -2.41 -19.41
C LEU A 416 -20.55 -2.79 -19.13
N ASN A 417 -21.09 -3.80 -19.81
CA ASN A 417 -22.47 -4.25 -19.63
C ASN A 417 -22.70 -5.06 -18.34
N ASN A 418 -21.65 -5.39 -17.59
CA ASN A 418 -21.75 -6.14 -16.34
C ASN A 418 -22.18 -5.20 -15.19
N SER A 419 -22.96 -5.75 -14.26
CA SER A 419 -23.45 -5.03 -13.09
C SER A 419 -22.46 -5.00 -11.91
N PHE A 420 -21.37 -5.79 -11.98
CA PHE A 420 -20.36 -5.92 -10.91
C PHE A 420 -21.01 -6.14 -9.53
N THR A 421 -22.01 -7.02 -9.49
CA THR A 421 -22.84 -7.24 -8.29
C THR A 421 -22.09 -7.97 -7.20
N ILE A 422 -22.29 -7.53 -5.96
CA ILE A 422 -21.69 -8.11 -4.76
C ILE A 422 -22.76 -8.97 -4.06
N PRO A 423 -22.60 -10.30 -3.95
CA PRO A 423 -23.65 -11.20 -3.46
C PRO A 423 -24.22 -10.90 -2.07
N TRP A 424 -23.40 -10.40 -1.14
CA TRP A 424 -23.83 -10.08 0.24
C TRP A 424 -24.35 -8.65 0.43
N PHE A 425 -24.33 -7.82 -0.60
CA PHE A 425 -24.82 -6.43 -0.51
C PHE A 425 -26.35 -6.30 -0.48
N GLY A 426 -27.05 -7.44 -0.58
CA GLY A 426 -28.51 -7.53 -0.53
C GLY A 426 -29.21 -6.69 -1.60
N LEU A 427 -30.46 -6.29 -1.34
CA LEU A 427 -31.32 -5.54 -2.26
C LEU A 427 -30.73 -4.19 -2.70
N LYS A 428 -29.85 -3.57 -1.91
CA LYS A 428 -29.16 -2.33 -2.29
C LYS A 428 -28.12 -2.55 -3.40
N GLY A 429 -27.50 -3.73 -3.47
CA GLY A 429 -26.57 -4.10 -4.55
C GLY A 429 -27.25 -4.52 -5.85
N LEU A 430 -28.57 -4.75 -5.84
CA LEU A 430 -29.38 -5.08 -7.01
C LEU A 430 -29.90 -3.83 -7.74
N ALA A 431 -29.87 -2.66 -7.10
CA ALA A 431 -30.15 -1.39 -7.75
C ALA A 431 -28.93 -0.97 -8.58
N SER A 432 -28.86 -1.45 -9.82
CA SER A 432 -27.71 -1.25 -10.72
C SER A 432 -27.65 0.13 -11.39
N VAL A 433 -28.70 0.95 -11.27
CA VAL A 433 -28.87 2.22 -12.00
C VAL A 433 -29.15 3.35 -11.01
N SER A 434 -28.50 4.50 -11.21
CA SER A 434 -28.69 5.69 -10.38
C SER A 434 -30.15 6.15 -10.41
N LYS A 435 -30.72 6.37 -9.22
CA LYS A 435 -32.13 6.75 -9.09
C LYS A 435 -32.38 8.15 -9.61
N THR A 436 -31.49 9.10 -9.31
CA THR A 436 -31.61 10.50 -9.73
C THR A 436 -30.32 11.03 -10.38
N PRO A 437 -30.40 12.09 -11.20
CA PRO A 437 -29.23 12.80 -11.73
C PRO A 437 -28.25 13.23 -10.64
N LEU A 438 -28.73 13.78 -9.53
CA LEU A 438 -27.91 14.17 -8.39
C LEU A 438 -27.17 12.99 -7.78
N SER A 439 -27.81 11.82 -7.63
CA SER A 439 -27.12 10.62 -7.14
C SER A 439 -26.01 10.12 -8.07
N MET A 440 -26.13 10.35 -9.38
CA MET A 440 -25.08 10.05 -10.37
C MET A 440 -23.93 11.06 -10.24
N PHE A 441 -24.24 12.33 -10.01
CA PHE A 441 -23.29 13.39 -9.81
C PHE A 441 -22.53 13.26 -8.46
N ASP A 442 -23.22 12.98 -7.37
CA ASP A 442 -22.63 12.75 -6.04
C ASP A 442 -21.65 11.58 -6.06
N LEU A 443 -21.96 10.52 -6.82
CA LEU A 443 -21.07 9.39 -7.01
C LEU A 443 -19.74 9.83 -7.65
N VAL A 444 -19.80 10.70 -8.66
CA VAL A 444 -18.62 11.24 -9.35
C VAL A 444 -17.83 12.15 -8.42
N LYS A 445 -18.50 13.02 -7.68
CA LYS A 445 -17.88 13.87 -6.66
C LYS A 445 -17.12 13.06 -5.64
N ASN A 446 -17.75 12.01 -5.09
CA ASN A 446 -17.11 11.07 -4.17
C ASN A 446 -15.92 10.32 -4.80
N CYS A 447 -15.89 10.14 -6.12
CA CYS A 447 -14.77 9.52 -6.81
C CYS A 447 -13.56 10.46 -6.98
N CYS A 448 -13.78 11.77 -7.03
CA CYS A 448 -12.74 12.79 -7.18
C CYS A 448 -12.29 13.39 -5.84
N CYS A 449 -12.88 12.98 -4.72
CA CYS A 449 -12.45 13.42 -3.39
C CYS A 449 -11.16 12.71 -2.94
N ASP A 450 -10.17 13.49 -2.46
CA ASP A 450 -8.89 12.99 -1.93
C ASP A 450 -9.00 12.21 -0.60
N GLN A 451 -10.13 12.30 0.10
CA GLN A 451 -10.28 11.61 1.39
C GLN A 451 -10.32 10.09 1.23
N GLN A 452 -9.30 9.41 1.76
CA GLN A 452 -9.32 7.96 1.95
C GLN A 452 -10.55 7.58 2.78
N CYS A 453 -11.54 6.95 2.14
CA CYS A 453 -12.70 6.43 2.84
C CYS A 453 -12.40 4.96 3.21
N PRO A 454 -12.20 4.62 4.50
CA PRO A 454 -11.89 3.26 4.92
C PRO A 454 -12.98 2.25 4.54
N ASP A 455 -14.22 2.73 4.37
CA ASP A 455 -15.39 1.93 4.05
C ASP A 455 -15.65 1.75 2.55
N LEU A 456 -14.72 2.16 1.67
CA LEU A 456 -14.80 1.96 0.21
C LEU A 456 -15.14 0.52 -0.20
N TYR A 457 -14.52 -0.46 0.48
CA TYR A 457 -14.78 -1.87 0.26
C TYR A 457 -16.22 -2.29 0.58
N LYS A 458 -16.84 -1.59 1.54
CA LYS A 458 -18.21 -1.83 2.00
C LYS A 458 -19.25 -0.99 1.25
N SER A 459 -18.85 -0.05 0.39
CA SER A 459 -19.76 0.85 -0.32
C SER A 459 -19.71 0.72 -1.83
N SER A 460 -18.61 0.22 -2.39
CA SER A 460 -18.30 0.34 -3.82
C SER A 460 -17.98 -1.00 -4.47
N ASN A 461 -18.34 -1.13 -5.75
CA ASN A 461 -17.94 -2.23 -6.61
C ASN A 461 -16.57 -1.96 -7.26
N SER A 462 -16.01 -2.96 -7.93
CA SER A 462 -14.70 -2.90 -8.59
C SER A 462 -14.60 -1.78 -9.62
N TYR A 463 -15.68 -1.55 -10.39
CA TYR A 463 -15.74 -0.48 -11.38
C TYR A 463 -15.65 0.92 -10.77
N LEU A 464 -16.36 1.17 -9.67
CA LEU A 464 -16.29 2.46 -8.97
C LEU A 464 -14.91 2.71 -8.37
N ILE A 465 -14.24 1.69 -7.83
CA ILE A 465 -12.86 1.81 -7.35
C ILE A 465 -11.92 2.14 -8.52
N PHE A 466 -12.12 1.52 -9.70
CA PHE A 466 -11.38 1.90 -10.91
C PHE A 466 -11.59 3.36 -11.29
N LEU A 467 -12.83 3.87 -11.25
CA LEU A 467 -13.10 5.28 -11.55
C LEU A 467 -12.36 6.23 -10.59
N ARG A 468 -12.21 5.86 -9.31
CA ARG A 468 -11.37 6.62 -8.36
C ARG A 468 -9.90 6.60 -8.72
N ILE A 469 -9.36 5.43 -9.07
CA ILE A 469 -7.97 5.30 -9.53
C ILE A 469 -7.74 6.19 -10.76
N LEU A 470 -8.68 6.18 -11.71
CA LEU A 470 -8.65 7.04 -12.89
C LEU A 470 -8.65 8.51 -12.50
N ALA A 471 -9.59 8.95 -11.67
CA ALA A 471 -9.70 10.34 -11.22
C ALA A 471 -8.40 10.83 -10.56
N GLN A 472 -7.93 10.12 -9.54
CA GLN A 472 -6.71 10.47 -8.81
C GLN A 472 -5.47 10.47 -9.71
N THR A 473 -5.34 9.48 -10.60
CA THR A 473 -4.21 9.44 -11.54
C THR A 473 -4.25 10.63 -12.49
N MET A 474 -5.44 11.08 -12.91
CA MET A 474 -5.60 12.21 -13.83
C MET A 474 -5.29 13.54 -13.16
N GLU A 475 -5.82 13.78 -11.96
CA GLU A 475 -5.55 15.00 -11.21
C GLU A 475 -4.04 15.15 -10.93
N GLU A 476 -3.38 14.08 -10.47
CA GLU A 476 -1.94 14.11 -10.21
C GLU A 476 -1.11 14.24 -11.52
N ALA A 477 -1.50 13.55 -12.58
CA ALA A 477 -0.80 13.63 -13.86
C ALA A 477 -0.95 15.01 -14.52
N MET A 478 -2.11 15.65 -14.39
CA MET A 478 -2.33 17.02 -14.84
C MET A 478 -1.51 18.03 -14.04
N ARG A 479 -1.43 17.86 -12.71
CA ARG A 479 -0.60 18.70 -11.83
C ARG A 479 0.89 18.63 -12.17
N THR A 480 1.37 17.45 -12.57
CA THR A 480 2.81 17.20 -12.79
C THR A 480 3.28 17.37 -14.24
N ASN A 481 2.48 16.95 -15.22
CA ASN A 481 2.89 16.83 -16.63
C ASN A 481 1.96 17.59 -17.62
N GLY A 482 1.06 18.43 -17.11
CA GLY A 482 0.14 19.24 -17.92
C GLY A 482 -0.87 18.41 -18.72
N LEU A 483 -1.24 18.87 -19.92
CA LEU A 483 -2.31 18.26 -20.74
C LEU A 483 -1.90 16.98 -21.51
N HIS A 484 -0.63 16.58 -21.48
CA HIS A 484 -0.13 15.45 -22.27
C HIS A 484 -0.68 14.07 -21.80
N PRO A 485 -0.71 13.74 -20.50
CA PRO A 485 -1.36 12.53 -19.98
C PRO A 485 -2.83 12.38 -20.37
N TRP A 486 -3.59 13.49 -20.32
CA TRP A 486 -4.98 13.53 -20.74
C TRP A 486 -5.15 13.09 -22.20
N LYS A 487 -4.36 13.66 -23.12
CA LYS A 487 -4.42 13.32 -24.54
C LYS A 487 -4.20 11.83 -24.81
N GLN A 488 -3.29 11.18 -24.07
CA GLN A 488 -3.02 9.75 -24.23
C GLN A 488 -4.21 8.88 -23.82
N ILE A 489 -4.80 9.15 -22.65
CA ILE A 489 -5.94 8.37 -22.14
C ILE A 489 -7.21 8.68 -22.92
N LYS A 490 -7.46 9.96 -23.24
CA LYS A 490 -8.55 10.41 -24.10
C LYS A 490 -8.61 9.59 -25.39
N GLY A 491 -7.50 9.49 -26.13
CA GLY A 491 -7.45 8.72 -27.37
C GLY A 491 -7.81 7.23 -27.19
N ARG A 492 -7.30 6.61 -26.11
CA ARG A 492 -7.55 5.18 -25.81
C ARG A 492 -8.99 4.90 -25.37
N ILE A 493 -9.60 5.81 -24.63
CA ILE A 493 -11.00 5.70 -24.20
C ILE A 493 -11.92 5.96 -25.40
N TYR A 494 -11.74 7.08 -26.09
CA TYR A 494 -12.66 7.51 -27.15
C TYR A 494 -12.70 6.52 -28.32
N TYR A 495 -11.57 5.90 -28.67
CA TYR A 495 -11.49 4.92 -29.74
C TYR A 495 -12.35 3.67 -29.50
N LYS A 496 -12.60 3.28 -28.23
CA LYS A 496 -13.44 2.11 -27.92
C LYS A 496 -14.93 2.37 -28.20
N PHE A 497 -15.36 3.63 -28.20
CA PHE A 497 -16.75 4.04 -28.41
C PHE A 497 -16.98 4.45 -29.87
N HIS A 498 -17.46 3.48 -30.65
CA HIS A 498 -17.94 3.67 -32.01
C HIS A 498 -19.43 3.34 -32.08
N ARG A 499 -20.10 3.71 -33.18
CA ARG A 499 -21.56 3.57 -33.35
C ARG A 499 -22.10 2.20 -32.93
N ARG A 500 -21.45 1.12 -33.39
CA ARG A 500 -21.86 -0.26 -33.04
C ARG A 500 -21.73 -0.53 -31.54
N ARG A 501 -20.61 -0.18 -30.91
CA ARG A 501 -20.43 -0.35 -29.46
C ARG A 501 -21.48 0.41 -28.65
N MET A 502 -21.80 1.64 -29.04
CA MET A 502 -22.84 2.43 -28.35
C MET A 502 -24.22 1.75 -28.40
N GLN A 503 -24.57 1.18 -29.55
CA GLN A 503 -25.85 0.49 -29.74
C GLN A 503 -25.93 -0.87 -29.01
N GLU A 504 -24.79 -1.48 -28.70
CA GLU A 504 -24.69 -2.75 -27.94
C GLU A 504 -24.73 -2.56 -26.41
N LEU A 505 -24.77 -1.31 -25.91
CA LEU A 505 -24.79 -1.05 -24.46
C LEU A 505 -26.15 -1.42 -23.86
N THR A 506 -26.11 -2.21 -22.78
CA THR A 506 -27.28 -2.44 -21.92
C THR A 506 -27.60 -1.18 -21.10
N GLU A 507 -28.72 -1.15 -20.39
CA GLU A 507 -29.02 -0.06 -19.45
C GLU A 507 -27.90 0.15 -18.42
N VAL A 508 -27.35 -0.94 -17.89
CA VAL A 508 -26.18 -0.94 -16.99
C VAL A 508 -24.93 -0.42 -17.70
N GLY A 509 -24.68 -0.88 -18.93
CA GLY A 509 -23.55 -0.40 -19.73
C GLY A 509 -23.60 1.09 -20.05
N LEU A 510 -24.81 1.62 -20.29
CA LEU A 510 -25.04 3.04 -20.51
C LEU A 510 -24.82 3.86 -19.24
N GLN A 511 -25.23 3.35 -18.07
CA GLN A 511 -24.93 3.99 -16.78
C GLN A 511 -23.42 4.04 -16.53
N ASN A 512 -22.71 2.92 -16.75
CA ASN A 512 -21.26 2.86 -16.59
C ASN A 512 -20.56 3.82 -17.57
N PHE A 513 -21.02 3.89 -18.81
CA PHE A 513 -20.57 4.89 -19.79
C PHE A 513 -20.74 6.32 -19.26
N LEU A 514 -21.93 6.69 -18.77
CA LEU A 514 -22.17 8.03 -18.24
C LEU A 514 -21.28 8.34 -17.04
N ASN A 515 -21.15 7.41 -16.09
CA ASN A 515 -20.28 7.56 -14.92
C ASN A 515 -18.81 7.81 -15.32
N LEU A 516 -18.29 7.04 -16.30
CA LEU A 516 -16.93 7.23 -16.81
C LEU A 516 -16.73 8.64 -17.36
N PHE A 517 -17.60 9.07 -18.27
CA PHE A 517 -17.43 10.37 -18.93
C PHE A 517 -17.70 11.54 -18.00
N LEU A 518 -18.57 11.40 -17.00
CA LEU A 518 -18.72 12.39 -15.93
C LEU A 518 -17.44 12.51 -15.09
N VAL A 519 -16.80 11.40 -14.72
CA VAL A 519 -15.50 11.44 -14.03
C VAL A 519 -14.45 12.11 -14.90
N LEU A 520 -14.36 11.77 -16.18
CA LEU A 520 -13.42 12.42 -17.11
C LEU A 520 -13.69 13.92 -17.22
N ALA A 521 -14.96 14.34 -17.30
CA ALA A 521 -15.33 15.74 -17.37
C ALA A 521 -15.05 16.49 -16.05
N ALA A 522 -15.12 15.80 -14.90
CA ALA A 522 -14.79 16.35 -13.60
C ALA A 522 -13.28 16.61 -13.47
N VAL A 523 -12.43 15.67 -13.90
CA VAL A 523 -10.97 15.77 -13.73
C VAL A 523 -10.21 16.39 -14.91
N ALA A 524 -10.86 16.57 -16.07
CA ALA A 524 -10.23 17.12 -17.29
C ALA A 524 -11.02 18.31 -17.88
N GLU A 525 -10.95 18.48 -19.21
CA GLU A 525 -11.62 19.55 -19.96
C GLU A 525 -13.12 19.25 -20.13
N THR A 526 -13.95 19.83 -19.26
CA THR A 526 -15.39 19.53 -19.17
C THR A 526 -16.15 19.70 -20.50
N GLU A 527 -15.91 20.77 -21.25
CA GLU A 527 -16.61 21.04 -22.52
C GLU A 527 -16.23 20.07 -23.65
N ASP A 528 -14.94 19.72 -23.77
CA ASP A 528 -14.44 18.76 -24.76
C ASP A 528 -14.98 17.35 -24.47
N VAL A 529 -15.09 16.98 -23.19
CA VAL A 529 -15.69 15.69 -22.81
C VAL A 529 -17.20 15.70 -23.05
N ALA A 530 -17.91 16.75 -22.64
CA ALA A 530 -19.36 16.86 -22.80
C ALA A 530 -19.78 16.89 -24.28
N SER A 531 -19.09 17.67 -25.12
CA SER A 531 -19.33 17.70 -26.58
C SER A 531 -19.17 16.31 -27.20
N ARG A 532 -18.11 15.58 -26.83
CA ARG A 532 -17.92 14.22 -27.33
C ARG A 532 -19.02 13.26 -26.87
N VAL A 533 -19.49 13.38 -25.63
CA VAL A 533 -20.59 12.55 -25.11
C VAL A 533 -21.86 12.78 -25.89
N LEU A 534 -22.17 14.04 -26.23
CA LEU A 534 -23.32 14.37 -27.06
C LEU A 534 -23.24 13.66 -28.42
N ASP A 535 -22.09 13.72 -29.10
CA ASP A 535 -21.89 13.03 -30.39
C ASP A 535 -22.06 11.51 -30.27
N LEU A 536 -21.55 10.92 -29.18
CA LEU A 536 -21.63 9.47 -28.96
C LEU A 536 -23.05 9.02 -28.63
N LEU A 537 -23.80 9.82 -27.87
CA LEU A 537 -25.20 9.54 -27.54
C LEU A 537 -26.12 9.72 -28.75
N ASP A 538 -25.77 10.59 -29.71
CA ASP A 538 -26.52 10.76 -30.95
C ASP A 538 -26.47 9.51 -31.87
N PHE A 539 -25.56 8.56 -31.61
CA PHE A 539 -25.58 7.24 -32.27
C PHE A 539 -26.74 6.33 -31.82
N LEU A 540 -27.36 6.65 -30.68
CA LEU A 540 -28.52 5.93 -30.16
C LEU A 540 -29.78 6.46 -30.85
N SER A 541 -30.30 5.72 -31.83
CA SER A 541 -31.56 6.10 -32.47
C SER A 541 -32.69 6.04 -31.44
N PRO A 542 -33.58 7.05 -31.38
CA PRO A 542 -34.73 7.02 -30.50
C PRO A 542 -35.53 5.73 -30.67
N THR A 543 -35.68 5.23 -31.89
CA THR A 543 -36.46 4.01 -32.20
C THR A 543 -35.82 2.71 -31.71
N SER A 544 -34.51 2.67 -31.45
CA SER A 544 -33.79 1.44 -31.09
C SER A 544 -33.58 1.26 -29.59
N ILE A 545 -33.81 2.29 -28.78
CA ILE A 545 -33.55 2.27 -27.33
C ILE A 545 -34.85 2.21 -26.51
N SER A 546 -34.79 1.50 -25.38
CA SER A 546 -35.91 1.37 -24.45
C SER A 546 -36.25 2.71 -23.78
N THR A 547 -37.47 2.83 -23.23
CA THR A 547 -37.87 3.99 -22.43
C THR A 547 -36.94 4.20 -21.23
N SER A 548 -36.48 3.12 -20.58
CA SER A 548 -35.55 3.21 -19.44
C SER A 548 -34.17 3.75 -19.86
N GLN A 549 -33.63 3.31 -20.99
CA GLN A 549 -32.39 3.86 -21.55
C GLN A 549 -32.54 5.34 -21.93
N ARG A 550 -33.68 5.75 -22.50
CA ARG A 550 -33.96 7.17 -22.78
C ARG A 550 -33.99 8.01 -21.52
N ALA A 551 -34.65 7.52 -20.46
CA ALA A 551 -34.67 8.18 -19.16
C ALA A 551 -33.24 8.33 -18.61
N LEU A 552 -32.43 7.29 -18.74
CA LEU A 552 -31.03 7.30 -18.31
C LEU A 552 -30.17 8.29 -19.10
N VAL A 553 -30.37 8.43 -20.42
CA VAL A 553 -29.71 9.47 -21.22
C VAL A 553 -30.07 10.87 -20.70
N TRP A 554 -31.34 11.13 -20.39
CA TRP A 554 -31.77 12.41 -19.82
C TRP A 554 -31.14 12.64 -18.44
N LYS A 555 -31.07 11.61 -17.58
CA LYS A 555 -30.36 11.70 -16.30
C LYS A 555 -28.88 12.03 -16.50
N GLY A 556 -28.24 11.44 -17.50
CA GLY A 556 -26.85 11.76 -17.87
C GLY A 556 -26.68 13.22 -18.26
N TYR A 557 -27.53 13.75 -19.14
CA TYR A 557 -27.51 15.18 -19.50
C TYR A 557 -27.71 16.09 -18.29
N LEU A 558 -28.64 15.75 -17.41
CA LEU A 558 -28.89 16.50 -16.17
C LEU A 558 -27.71 16.43 -15.20
N ALA A 559 -27.01 15.29 -15.10
CA ALA A 559 -25.79 15.17 -14.32
C ALA A 559 -24.64 16.02 -14.90
N PHE A 560 -24.53 16.14 -16.23
CA PHE A 560 -23.59 17.10 -16.85
C PHE A 560 -23.99 18.54 -16.54
N LEU A 561 -25.28 18.89 -16.56
CA LEU A 561 -25.73 20.23 -16.16
C LEU A 561 -25.35 20.55 -14.71
N LEU A 562 -25.53 19.60 -13.78
CA LEU A 562 -25.08 19.73 -12.39
C LEU A 562 -23.57 19.96 -12.29
N LEU A 563 -22.76 19.24 -13.07
CA LEU A 563 -21.31 19.42 -13.12
C LEU A 563 -20.90 20.81 -13.65
N TYR A 564 -21.56 21.29 -14.70
CA TYR A 564 -21.34 22.64 -15.23
C TYR A 564 -21.67 23.70 -14.17
N VAL A 565 -22.79 23.55 -13.47
CA VAL A 565 -23.19 24.47 -12.39
C VAL A 565 -22.17 24.44 -11.24
N GLU A 566 -21.68 23.28 -10.81
CA GLU A 566 -20.64 23.19 -9.77
C GLU A 566 -19.32 23.85 -10.22
N LYS A 567 -18.97 23.73 -11.50
CA LYS A 567 -17.78 24.39 -12.09
C LYS A 567 -18.00 25.85 -12.49
N ASN A 568 -19.15 26.44 -12.20
CA ASN A 568 -19.53 27.81 -12.58
C ASN A 568 -19.45 28.07 -14.11
N MET A 569 -19.92 27.13 -14.92
CA MET A 569 -19.93 27.19 -16.38
C MET A 569 -21.35 27.42 -16.92
N ASP A 570 -21.46 28.09 -18.07
CA ASP A 570 -22.75 28.32 -18.73
C ASP A 570 -23.37 27.02 -19.24
N ILE A 571 -24.66 26.81 -18.95
CA ILE A 571 -25.36 25.59 -19.34
C ILE A 571 -26.21 25.70 -20.61
N SER A 572 -26.18 26.85 -21.31
CA SER A 572 -27.11 27.16 -22.40
C SER A 572 -27.25 26.06 -23.44
N VAL A 573 -26.14 25.54 -23.95
CA VAL A 573 -26.13 24.60 -25.08
C VAL A 573 -26.81 23.28 -24.71
N LEU A 574 -26.46 22.73 -23.55
CA LEU A 574 -27.05 21.50 -23.04
C LEU A 574 -28.51 21.70 -22.60
N ALA A 575 -28.79 22.83 -21.95
CA ALA A 575 -30.13 23.20 -21.50
C ALA A 575 -31.10 23.32 -22.69
N GLU A 576 -30.71 23.98 -23.78
CA GLU A 576 -31.52 24.12 -24.99
C GLU A 576 -31.77 22.78 -25.68
N LYS A 577 -30.74 21.92 -25.83
CA LYS A 577 -30.91 20.59 -26.45
C LYS A 577 -31.90 19.76 -25.65
N LEU A 578 -31.75 19.71 -24.32
CA LEU A 578 -32.60 18.92 -23.44
C LEU A 578 -34.02 19.49 -23.35
N SER A 579 -34.15 20.81 -23.24
CA SER A 579 -35.44 21.47 -23.14
C SER A 579 -36.24 21.31 -24.45
N ASN A 580 -35.61 21.42 -25.61
CA ASN A 580 -36.24 21.11 -26.89
C ASN A 580 -36.75 19.66 -26.96
N ALA A 581 -35.95 18.69 -26.50
CA ALA A 581 -36.38 17.29 -26.41
C ALA A 581 -37.56 17.08 -25.43
N PHE A 582 -37.57 17.80 -24.30
CA PHE A 582 -38.70 17.82 -23.37
C PHE A 582 -39.97 18.37 -24.03
N ARG A 583 -39.89 19.50 -24.75
CA ARG A 583 -41.02 20.12 -25.43
C ARG A 583 -41.69 19.17 -26.43
N GLU A 584 -40.90 18.48 -27.26
CA GLU A 584 -41.46 17.51 -28.21
C GLU A 584 -42.17 16.34 -27.48
N LYS A 585 -41.64 15.88 -26.35
CA LYS A 585 -42.29 14.80 -25.57
C LYS A 585 -43.52 15.28 -24.81
N ALA A 586 -43.55 16.52 -24.34
CA ALA A 586 -44.73 17.13 -23.73
C ALA A 586 -45.86 17.27 -24.77
N LYS A 587 -45.52 17.63 -26.01
CA LYS A 587 -46.46 17.65 -27.14
C LYS A 587 -47.02 16.26 -27.44
N ASP A 588 -46.17 15.24 -27.52
CA ASP A 588 -46.59 13.84 -27.71
C ASP A 588 -47.53 13.37 -26.60
N PHE A 589 -47.24 13.73 -25.35
CA PHE A 589 -48.07 13.41 -24.18
C PHE A 589 -49.44 14.09 -24.23
N LEU A 590 -49.52 15.35 -24.67
CA LEU A 590 -50.77 16.08 -24.84
C LEU A 590 -51.68 15.45 -25.91
N VAL A 591 -51.09 14.95 -27.01
CA VAL A 591 -51.83 14.34 -28.13
C VAL A 591 -52.29 12.91 -27.79
N THR A 592 -51.56 12.20 -26.92
CA THR A 592 -51.83 10.81 -26.57
C THR A 592 -53.01 10.70 -25.59
N LYS A 593 -54.22 10.49 -26.11
CA LYS A 593 -55.46 10.46 -25.29
C LYS A 593 -55.93 9.07 -24.84
N ASN A 594 -55.54 7.98 -25.53
CA ASN A 594 -56.18 6.66 -25.38
C ASN A 594 -55.24 5.47 -25.10
N ASP A 595 -53.91 5.61 -25.17
CA ASP A 595 -52.97 4.53 -24.84
C ASP A 595 -52.34 4.76 -23.46
N TYR A 596 -52.78 3.97 -22.47
CA TYR A 596 -52.31 4.08 -21.09
C TYR A 596 -50.82 3.73 -20.94
N MET A 597 -50.33 2.69 -21.64
CA MET A 597 -48.92 2.28 -21.53
C MET A 597 -47.99 3.29 -22.20
N GLN A 598 -48.36 3.81 -23.36
CA GLN A 598 -47.61 4.87 -24.02
C GLN A 598 -47.59 6.15 -23.17
N LYS A 599 -48.73 6.52 -22.58
CA LYS A 599 -48.84 7.67 -21.68
C LYS A 599 -47.94 7.51 -20.45
N GLN A 600 -47.93 6.33 -19.83
CA GLN A 600 -47.07 6.02 -18.68
C GLN A 600 -45.57 6.09 -19.03
N ASN A 601 -45.18 5.57 -20.21
CA ASN A 601 -43.81 5.65 -20.70
C ASN A 601 -43.35 7.10 -20.97
N LEU A 602 -44.23 7.93 -21.54
CA LEU A 602 -43.96 9.36 -21.75
C LEU A 602 -43.87 10.10 -20.42
N TRP A 603 -44.77 9.80 -19.48
CA TRP A 603 -44.73 10.39 -18.13
C TRP A 603 -43.43 10.03 -17.38
N MET A 604 -42.93 8.80 -17.50
CA MET A 604 -41.64 8.42 -16.91
C MET A 604 -40.49 9.32 -17.38
N LEU A 605 -40.46 9.68 -18.68
CA LEU A 605 -39.45 10.58 -19.22
C LEU A 605 -39.66 12.02 -18.73
N LEU A 606 -40.91 12.50 -18.77
CA LEU A 606 -41.27 13.87 -18.36
C LEU A 606 -41.01 14.10 -16.87
N SER A 607 -41.37 13.15 -16.02
CA SER A 607 -41.05 13.18 -14.57
C SER A 607 -39.54 13.16 -14.33
N THR A 608 -38.78 12.34 -15.05
CA THR A 608 -37.30 12.35 -14.96
C THR A 608 -36.71 13.73 -15.29
N TYR A 609 -37.26 14.43 -16.30
CA TYR A 609 -36.85 15.80 -16.61
C TYR A 609 -37.20 16.78 -15.50
N ILE A 610 -38.44 16.74 -15.00
CA ILE A 610 -38.93 17.62 -13.94
C ILE A 610 -38.08 17.46 -12.68
N ASP A 611 -37.92 16.23 -12.20
CA ASP A 611 -37.16 15.91 -10.99
C ASP A 611 -35.70 16.37 -11.14
N GLY A 612 -35.07 16.11 -12.29
CA GLY A 612 -33.69 16.50 -12.52
C GLY A 612 -33.48 18.01 -12.69
N VAL A 613 -34.40 18.72 -13.36
CA VAL A 613 -34.34 20.19 -13.43
C VAL A 613 -34.50 20.77 -12.03
N GLN A 614 -35.38 20.20 -11.20
CA GLN A 614 -35.51 20.62 -9.81
C GLN A 614 -34.16 20.54 -9.07
N GLU A 615 -33.45 19.41 -9.19
CA GLU A 615 -32.13 19.22 -8.58
C GLU A 615 -31.10 20.26 -9.07
N VAL A 616 -31.13 20.64 -10.36
CA VAL A 616 -30.25 21.71 -10.92
C VAL A 616 -30.54 23.06 -10.28
N PHE A 617 -31.82 23.43 -10.13
CA PHE A 617 -32.22 24.69 -9.47
C PHE A 617 -31.90 24.67 -7.96
N GLU A 618 -32.01 23.52 -7.31
CA GLU A 618 -31.70 23.39 -5.87
C GLU A 618 -30.20 23.45 -5.59
N THR A 619 -29.37 22.92 -6.49
CA THR A 619 -27.90 22.87 -6.35
C THR A 619 -27.27 24.22 -6.67
N SER A 620 -27.88 25.03 -7.53
CA SER A 620 -27.33 26.33 -7.90
C SER A 620 -27.51 27.36 -6.78
N CYS A 621 -26.39 27.98 -6.35
CA CYS A 621 -26.42 29.08 -5.38
C CYS A 621 -26.97 30.38 -5.99
N TYR A 622 -26.74 30.58 -7.29
CA TYR A 622 -27.10 31.80 -8.02
C TYR A 622 -27.54 31.42 -9.45
N LEU A 623 -28.75 31.80 -9.87
CA LEU A 623 -29.35 31.42 -11.15
C LEU A 623 -28.84 32.29 -12.33
N HIS A 624 -27.54 32.27 -12.59
CA HIS A 624 -26.86 33.13 -13.57
C HIS A 624 -26.17 32.39 -14.72
N PHE A 625 -26.35 31.07 -14.83
CA PHE A 625 -25.70 30.20 -15.82
C PHE A 625 -26.66 29.74 -16.92
N SER A 626 -27.70 30.54 -17.20
CA SER A 626 -28.74 30.22 -18.18
C SER A 626 -29.72 29.11 -17.76
N GLN A 627 -29.95 28.93 -16.45
CA GLN A 627 -30.91 27.94 -15.91
C GLN A 627 -32.35 28.21 -16.37
N GLU A 628 -32.69 29.46 -16.70
CA GLU A 628 -34.00 29.84 -17.23
C GLU A 628 -34.34 29.11 -18.52
N LYS A 629 -33.34 28.67 -19.31
CA LYS A 629 -33.56 27.94 -20.57
C LYS A 629 -34.11 26.52 -20.37
N LEU A 630 -34.06 26.00 -19.13
CA LEU A 630 -34.71 24.76 -18.74
C LEU A 630 -36.22 24.94 -18.51
N LEU A 631 -36.69 26.18 -18.32
CA LEU A 631 -38.11 26.51 -18.23
C LEU A 631 -38.59 26.97 -19.61
N ASN A 632 -39.22 26.06 -20.36
CA ASN A 632 -39.67 26.35 -21.71
C ASN A 632 -41.18 26.14 -21.94
N ASP A 633 -41.64 26.44 -23.16
CA ASP A 633 -43.03 26.31 -23.58
C ASP A 633 -43.59 24.88 -23.46
N GLY A 634 -42.75 23.86 -23.29
CA GLY A 634 -43.18 22.48 -23.05
C GLY A 634 -44.07 22.37 -21.80
N PHE A 635 -43.83 23.18 -20.76
CA PHE A 635 -44.68 23.21 -19.57
C PHE A 635 -46.10 23.72 -19.87
N SER A 636 -46.25 24.65 -20.81
CA SER A 636 -47.57 25.13 -21.26
C SER A 636 -48.39 24.03 -21.96
N MET A 637 -47.71 23.07 -22.60
CA MET A 637 -48.33 21.91 -23.24
C MET A 637 -48.58 20.77 -22.25
N LEU A 638 -47.73 20.63 -21.23
CA LEU A 638 -47.81 19.57 -20.23
C LEU A 638 -48.93 19.81 -19.21
N LEU A 639 -49.07 21.03 -18.70
CA LEU A 639 -50.03 21.37 -17.65
C LEU A 639 -51.49 21.00 -17.99
N PRO A 640 -52.01 21.26 -19.22
CA PRO A 640 -53.36 20.84 -19.61
C PRO A 640 -53.53 19.32 -19.78
N ALA A 641 -52.43 18.58 -19.99
CA ALA A 641 -52.45 17.14 -20.26
C ALA A 641 -52.40 16.28 -18.98
N CYS A 642 -51.84 16.82 -17.89
CA CYS A 642 -51.67 16.15 -16.60
C CYS A 642 -53.00 16.00 -15.84
N ARG A 643 -53.15 14.92 -15.07
CA ARG A 643 -54.29 14.70 -14.16
C ARG A 643 -53.84 14.22 -12.79
N GLY A 644 -54.56 14.64 -11.73
CA GLY A 644 -54.37 14.12 -10.37
C GLY A 644 -52.93 14.22 -9.87
N ALA A 645 -52.28 13.07 -9.65
CA ALA A 645 -50.91 12.98 -9.17
C ALA A 645 -49.88 13.64 -10.11
N GLU A 646 -50.07 13.53 -11.43
CA GLU A 646 -49.17 14.13 -12.43
C GLU A 646 -49.15 15.66 -12.26
N LEU A 647 -50.33 16.27 -12.15
CA LEU A 647 -50.48 17.71 -11.98
C LEU A 647 -49.86 18.18 -10.65
N ASN A 648 -50.05 17.41 -9.58
CA ASN A 648 -49.44 17.71 -8.29
C ASN A 648 -47.90 17.75 -8.38
N THR A 649 -47.27 16.79 -9.08
CA THR A 649 -45.82 16.78 -9.30
C THR A 649 -45.35 18.05 -10.03
N VAL A 650 -46.00 18.43 -11.13
CA VAL A 650 -45.61 19.63 -11.90
C VAL A 650 -45.80 20.91 -11.08
N LEU A 651 -46.89 21.02 -10.32
CA LEU A 651 -47.16 22.20 -9.49
C LEU A 651 -46.18 22.33 -8.31
N ASN A 652 -45.84 21.22 -7.65
CA ASN A 652 -44.83 21.21 -6.60
C ASN A 652 -43.46 21.62 -7.13
N PHE A 653 -43.06 21.10 -8.29
CA PHE A 653 -41.84 21.53 -8.98
C PHE A 653 -41.82 23.05 -9.23
N LEU A 654 -42.88 23.60 -9.81
CA LEU A 654 -42.97 25.05 -10.07
C LEU A 654 -42.88 25.86 -8.77
N GLN A 655 -43.49 25.38 -7.69
CA GLN A 655 -43.40 26.02 -6.38
C GLN A 655 -41.96 26.03 -5.86
N VAL A 656 -41.23 24.92 -5.99
CA VAL A 656 -39.81 24.81 -5.58
C VAL A 656 -38.94 25.78 -6.39
N VAL A 657 -39.10 25.81 -7.72
CA VAL A 657 -38.34 26.71 -8.60
C VAL A 657 -38.65 28.18 -8.29
N LEU A 658 -39.93 28.54 -8.12
CA LEU A 658 -40.34 29.90 -7.76
C LEU A 658 -39.82 30.31 -6.38
N ALA A 659 -39.73 29.39 -5.43
CA ALA A 659 -39.16 29.65 -4.11
C ALA A 659 -37.66 29.94 -4.16
N ARG A 660 -36.92 29.38 -5.14
CA ARG A 660 -35.49 29.68 -5.37
C ARG A 660 -35.24 30.99 -6.12
N LEU A 661 -36.22 31.47 -6.88
CA LEU A 661 -36.17 32.75 -7.59
C LEU A 661 -36.51 33.96 -6.71
N ARG A 662 -37.13 33.73 -5.54
CA ARG A 662 -37.41 34.73 -4.51
C ARG A 662 -36.25 34.83 -3.54
#